data_AF-A0A950VKD8-F1
#
_entry.id   AF-A0A950VKD8-F1
#
_cell.length_a   1.000
_cell.length_b   1.000
_cell.length_c   1.000
_cell.angle_alpha   90.00
_cell.angle_beta   90.00
_cell.angle_gamma   90.00
#
_symmetry.space_group_name_H-M   'P 1'
#
loop_
_entity.id
_entity.type
_entity.pdbx_description
1 polymer ?
#
loop_
_entity_poly.entity_id
_entity_poly.type
_entity_poly.pdbx_seq_one_letter_code
_entity_poly.pdbx_strand_id
1 'polypeptide(L)'
;MRQSEEHFYQLVAGVRDYAIFLLDAQGHILTWNAGAEHIKGYRAQEIIGKHFSIFYPQEALACGWPAYELSEATATGRFEDEAWRLRKDGSRFWANVVITALRDPSGEIRGFLKITRDLTDRKHLEDKLRLSEERARQLVEGIQDYAIFQLDPQGQVISWNAGAERIKGYRAEEIIGKHFSIFYPPEDLEQGKPARELAVAAAEGRYEEEGWRLRKDGSRFWANVVITPLRDASGALRGYAKVTRDLTERKQAEEDARRLLAEEAARRAAEASAREAQRAQREERRQREQMRVTLSSIGDAVIVTDTNGLVTFLNPVAQVLTGWPPQEAAGLTLGQVFPIVNEETRLPVENPVTRVLREGVTVGLANHTLLLARDGREIPIDDSAAPIRGEDGTVAGVVLVFRDVTEARRAMEARLHLAALVESSDDAIISTNLEGVIISWNQGAQRLYGYSPEEIIGQPLTTLVPPDHPNEVPETLERIRRGERIEHSETTRVHKDGHRIEVSLTISPIKNAEGEIAGMSKIARDITARKRNEIALRFLAEASSLLAELLDVSSTLHRVAGLAVPRFADWCAVDLLEPDGTLKRVAVAHADPTRVELAHQLQHRFPPDPNSPLGVWNVLRTGTPELLADIPDSLLAETIQDPERLRLVRELGLKSYLAVPLTLRGKAFGVLTFIAAESGRRFGSDDLRVAENLAHRAAIAIDNARLYSELKEAGRRKDEWIAMLAHELRNPLAPIRNALHVMKMPGAGAEAIEQARQMTERQVQHMVRLVDDLLDVSRIMRGKIELRKEPVELASVITRGVETAQPMIDAQGQELILSVPPEP
;
A
#
# COMPACT_ATOMS: atom_id res chain seq x y z
N MET A 1 -51.04 -41.42 35.90
CA MET A 1 -50.96 -41.06 34.47
C MET A 1 -50.91 -39.53 34.29
N ARG A 2 -51.90 -38.76 34.78
CA ARG A 2 -51.90 -37.27 34.73
C ARG A 2 -50.61 -36.57 35.23
N GLN A 3 -50.05 -37.02 36.36
CA GLN A 3 -48.84 -36.41 36.94
C GLN A 3 -47.57 -36.60 36.08
N SER A 4 -47.50 -37.66 35.27
CA SER A 4 -46.37 -37.90 34.35
C SER A 4 -46.48 -37.08 33.07
N GLU A 5 -47.70 -36.78 32.62
CA GLU A 5 -47.94 -35.90 31.47
C GLU A 5 -47.59 -34.45 31.83
N GLU A 6 -47.94 -33.99 33.04
CA GLU A 6 -47.60 -32.66 33.55
C GLU A 6 -46.10 -32.41 33.62
N HIS A 7 -45.32 -33.36 34.15
CA HIS A 7 -43.86 -33.24 34.19
C HIS A 7 -43.22 -33.20 32.80
N PHE A 8 -43.74 -33.97 31.83
CA PHE A 8 -43.25 -33.95 30.46
C PHE A 8 -43.55 -32.61 29.78
N TYR A 9 -44.74 -32.05 29.98
CA TYR A 9 -45.11 -30.72 29.50
C TYR A 9 -44.20 -29.62 30.09
N GLN A 10 -43.89 -29.67 31.39
CA GLN A 10 -42.99 -28.71 32.02
C GLN A 10 -41.56 -28.80 31.48
N LEU A 11 -41.05 -30.02 31.22
CA LEU A 11 -39.71 -30.24 30.67
C LEU A 11 -39.56 -29.65 29.27
N VAL A 12 -40.56 -29.85 28.40
CA VAL A 12 -40.54 -29.34 27.01
C VAL A 12 -40.80 -27.84 26.95
N ALA A 13 -41.65 -27.30 27.84
CA ALA A 13 -42.00 -25.89 27.88
C ALA A 13 -40.80 -24.97 28.13
N GLY A 14 -39.80 -25.42 28.92
CA GLY A 14 -38.61 -24.64 29.28
C GLY A 14 -37.50 -24.59 28.22
N VAL A 15 -37.52 -25.48 27.22
CA VAL A 15 -36.47 -25.55 26.18
C VAL A 15 -36.59 -24.37 25.22
N ARG A 16 -35.51 -23.60 25.05
CA ARG A 16 -35.46 -22.42 24.16
C ARG A 16 -34.69 -22.63 22.85
N ASP A 17 -33.68 -23.49 22.86
CA ASP A 17 -32.81 -23.71 21.69
C ASP A 17 -33.48 -24.58 20.60
N TYR A 18 -34.61 -25.19 20.94
CA TYR A 18 -35.41 -26.04 20.05
C TYR A 18 -36.87 -25.62 20.08
N ALA A 19 -37.45 -25.48 18.89
CA ALA A 19 -38.88 -25.39 18.71
C ALA A 19 -39.46 -26.80 18.71
N ILE A 20 -40.24 -27.14 19.72
CA ILE A 20 -40.81 -28.47 19.92
C ILE A 20 -42.33 -28.32 20.02
N PHE A 21 -43.05 -28.94 19.09
CA PHE A 21 -44.51 -28.88 19.04
C PHE A 21 -45.12 -30.14 18.41
N LEU A 22 -46.37 -30.41 18.80
CA LEU A 22 -47.17 -31.50 18.25
C LEU A 22 -48.02 -31.00 17.09
N LEU A 23 -48.25 -31.86 16.12
CA LEU A 23 -49.19 -31.71 15.02
C LEU A 23 -50.28 -32.78 15.11
N ASP A 24 -51.51 -32.46 14.69
CA ASP A 24 -52.53 -33.47 14.42
C ASP A 24 -52.21 -34.29 13.15
N ALA A 25 -53.04 -35.28 12.85
CA ALA A 25 -52.87 -36.14 11.67
C ALA A 25 -52.96 -35.37 10.34
N GLN A 26 -53.52 -34.16 10.34
CA GLN A 26 -53.66 -33.27 9.18
C GLN A 26 -52.58 -32.18 9.12
N GLY A 27 -51.67 -32.10 10.10
CA GLY A 27 -50.60 -31.10 10.15
C GLY A 27 -50.93 -29.79 10.88
N HIS A 28 -52.04 -29.69 11.62
CA HIS A 28 -52.32 -28.51 12.44
C HIS A 28 -51.60 -28.56 13.78
N ILE A 29 -51.11 -27.41 14.21
CA ILE A 29 -50.28 -27.26 15.41
C ILE A 29 -51.16 -27.40 16.66
N LEU A 30 -50.82 -28.35 17.54
CA LEU A 30 -51.56 -28.65 18.77
C LEU A 30 -50.91 -28.05 20.02
N THR A 31 -49.59 -28.02 20.07
CA THR A 31 -48.83 -27.51 21.21
C THR A 31 -47.79 -26.49 20.77
N TRP A 32 -47.26 -25.71 21.70
CA TRP A 32 -46.27 -24.68 21.38
C TRP A 32 -45.38 -24.41 22.58
N ASN A 33 -44.07 -24.68 22.47
CA ASN A 33 -43.11 -24.44 23.55
C ASN A 33 -42.43 -23.06 23.43
N ALA A 34 -41.68 -22.65 24.47
CA ALA A 34 -41.01 -21.35 24.50
C ALA A 34 -39.96 -21.21 23.39
N GLY A 35 -39.25 -22.28 23.02
CA GLY A 35 -38.33 -22.28 21.90
C GLY A 35 -39.01 -22.10 20.55
N ALA A 36 -40.23 -22.63 20.36
CA ALA A 36 -41.01 -22.42 19.16
C ALA A 36 -41.46 -20.96 19.01
N GLU A 37 -41.86 -20.32 20.11
CA GLU A 37 -42.15 -18.88 20.13
C GLU A 37 -40.89 -18.05 19.83
N HIS A 38 -39.74 -18.39 20.42
CA HIS A 38 -38.48 -17.69 20.18
C HIS A 38 -37.98 -17.81 18.74
N ILE A 39 -37.92 -19.04 18.22
CA ILE A 39 -37.38 -19.31 16.88
C ILE A 39 -38.37 -18.86 15.81
N LYS A 40 -39.67 -19.10 15.95
CA LYS A 40 -40.63 -18.82 14.86
C LYS A 40 -41.33 -17.47 14.98
N GLY A 41 -41.23 -16.80 16.12
CA GLY A 41 -41.79 -15.47 16.36
C GLY A 41 -43.31 -15.43 16.55
N TYR A 42 -43.98 -16.58 16.57
CA TYR A 42 -45.42 -16.68 16.82
C TYR A 42 -45.71 -16.99 18.29
N ARG A 43 -46.69 -16.32 18.88
CA ARG A 43 -47.22 -16.71 20.20
C ARG A 43 -48.12 -17.92 20.06
N ALA A 44 -48.20 -18.74 21.11
CA ALA A 44 -49.04 -19.95 21.14
C ALA A 44 -50.49 -19.70 20.70
N GLN A 45 -51.11 -18.62 21.20
CA GLN A 45 -52.49 -18.23 20.88
C GLN A 45 -52.72 -17.88 19.40
N GLU A 46 -51.67 -17.53 18.66
CA GLU A 46 -51.75 -17.11 17.26
C GLU A 46 -51.60 -18.28 16.28
N ILE A 47 -50.94 -19.35 16.73
CA ILE A 47 -50.40 -20.39 15.86
C ILE A 47 -50.99 -21.78 16.14
N ILE A 48 -51.45 -22.04 17.36
CA ILE A 48 -52.18 -23.29 17.67
C ILE A 48 -53.46 -23.32 16.82
N GLY A 49 -53.71 -24.46 16.18
CA GLY A 49 -54.78 -24.67 15.21
C GLY A 49 -54.46 -24.23 13.78
N LYS A 50 -53.33 -23.53 13.53
CA LYS A 50 -52.87 -23.25 12.17
C LYS A 50 -52.10 -24.43 11.61
N HIS A 51 -52.14 -24.58 10.28
CA HIS A 51 -51.36 -25.61 9.60
C HIS A 51 -49.87 -25.21 9.55
N PHE A 52 -48.98 -26.17 9.79
CA PHE A 52 -47.53 -25.92 9.93
C PHE A 52 -46.83 -25.44 8.64
N SER A 53 -47.52 -25.54 7.50
CA SER A 53 -47.04 -25.05 6.20
C SER A 53 -46.73 -23.55 6.19
N ILE A 54 -47.27 -22.77 7.14
CA ILE A 54 -46.96 -21.34 7.30
C ILE A 54 -45.46 -21.06 7.54
N PHE A 55 -44.68 -22.05 7.98
CA PHE A 55 -43.23 -21.89 8.18
C PHE A 55 -42.40 -22.12 6.91
N TYR A 56 -43.04 -22.28 5.76
CA TYR A 56 -42.37 -22.66 4.52
C TYR A 56 -42.28 -21.49 3.54
N PRO A 57 -41.13 -21.33 2.87
CA PRO A 57 -41.03 -20.44 1.72
C PRO A 57 -42.05 -20.83 0.63
N GLN A 58 -42.45 -19.86 -0.18
CA GLN A 58 -43.46 -20.07 -1.21
C GLN A 58 -43.02 -21.09 -2.27
N GLU A 59 -41.71 -21.21 -2.51
CA GLU A 59 -41.12 -22.19 -3.40
C GLU A 59 -41.31 -23.63 -2.87
N ALA A 60 -41.15 -23.84 -1.56
CA ALA A 60 -41.38 -25.15 -0.95
C ALA A 60 -42.88 -25.51 -0.90
N LEU A 61 -43.76 -24.50 -0.75
CA LEU A 61 -45.21 -24.68 -0.83
C LEU A 61 -45.66 -25.09 -2.23
N ALA A 62 -45.10 -24.47 -3.27
CA ALA A 62 -45.44 -24.76 -4.66
C ALA A 62 -45.14 -26.22 -5.06
N CYS A 63 -44.09 -26.81 -4.49
CA CYS A 63 -43.72 -28.20 -4.72
C CYS A 63 -44.44 -29.20 -3.79
N GLY A 64 -45.36 -28.73 -2.92
CA GLY A 64 -46.06 -29.58 -1.96
C GLY A 64 -45.18 -30.16 -0.85
N TRP A 65 -44.02 -29.53 -0.56
CA TRP A 65 -43.01 -30.07 0.35
C TRP A 65 -43.58 -30.46 1.73
N PRO A 66 -44.41 -29.63 2.42
CA PRO A 66 -44.99 -30.01 3.70
C PRO A 66 -45.77 -31.32 3.70
N ALA A 67 -46.51 -31.62 2.63
CA ALA A 67 -47.28 -32.85 2.53
C ALA A 67 -46.36 -34.07 2.35
N TYR A 68 -45.29 -33.90 1.58
CA TYR A 68 -44.26 -34.94 1.40
C TYR A 68 -43.58 -35.31 2.72
N GLU A 69 -43.19 -34.35 3.55
CA GLU A 69 -42.52 -34.62 4.84
C GLU A 69 -43.40 -35.45 5.78
N LEU A 70 -44.70 -35.15 5.82
CA LEU A 70 -45.66 -35.90 6.65
C LEU A 70 -45.90 -37.31 6.08
N SER A 71 -45.97 -37.45 4.75
CA SER A 71 -46.10 -38.74 4.09
C SER A 71 -44.88 -39.63 4.37
N GLU A 72 -43.67 -39.09 4.24
CA GLU A 72 -42.43 -39.80 4.54
C GLU A 72 -42.36 -40.19 6.02
N ALA A 73 -42.62 -39.25 6.95
CA ALA A 73 -42.66 -39.57 8.37
C ALA A 73 -43.71 -40.65 8.69
N THR A 74 -44.83 -40.68 7.97
CA THR A 74 -45.85 -41.72 8.10
C THR A 74 -45.37 -43.07 7.57
N ALA A 75 -44.64 -43.12 6.47
CA ALA A 75 -44.13 -44.37 5.91
C ALA A 75 -42.98 -44.97 6.73
N THR A 76 -42.04 -44.13 7.18
CA THR A 76 -40.77 -44.56 7.78
C THR A 76 -40.72 -44.41 9.31
N GLY A 77 -41.67 -43.66 9.89
CA GLY A 77 -41.73 -43.31 11.31
C GLY A 77 -41.01 -42.01 11.66
N ARG A 78 -40.09 -41.52 10.81
CA ARG A 78 -39.33 -40.28 11.05
C ARG A 78 -38.83 -39.66 9.74
N PHE A 79 -38.92 -38.34 9.66
CA PHE A 79 -38.34 -37.53 8.60
C PHE A 79 -37.35 -36.51 9.19
N GLU A 80 -36.26 -36.23 8.49
CA GLU A 80 -35.27 -35.22 8.88
C GLU A 80 -34.76 -34.47 7.64
N ASP A 81 -34.67 -33.15 7.73
CA ASP A 81 -34.26 -32.27 6.64
C ASP A 81 -33.61 -30.98 7.16
N GLU A 82 -32.70 -30.40 6.38
CA GLU A 82 -32.15 -29.07 6.61
C GLU A 82 -32.55 -28.13 5.48
N ALA A 83 -33.37 -27.13 5.79
CA ALA A 83 -33.86 -26.21 4.77
C ALA A 83 -34.31 -24.86 5.34
N TRP A 84 -34.50 -23.89 4.45
CA TRP A 84 -35.02 -22.57 4.79
C TRP A 84 -36.44 -22.67 5.34
N ARG A 85 -36.69 -21.96 6.44
CA ARG A 85 -38.01 -21.78 7.05
C ARG A 85 -38.26 -20.30 7.29
N LEU A 86 -39.54 -19.94 7.43
CA LEU A 86 -39.97 -18.57 7.68
C LEU A 86 -40.33 -18.37 9.14
N ARG A 87 -39.98 -17.19 9.66
CA ARG A 87 -40.50 -16.63 10.90
C ARG A 87 -41.74 -15.78 10.63
N LYS A 88 -42.41 -15.34 11.70
CA LYS A 88 -43.59 -14.47 11.64
C LYS A 88 -43.36 -13.14 10.89
N ASP A 89 -42.17 -12.56 11.04
CA ASP A 89 -41.79 -11.29 10.39
C ASP A 89 -41.41 -11.46 8.90
N GLY A 90 -41.49 -12.69 8.37
CA GLY A 90 -41.08 -13.02 7.01
C GLY A 90 -39.59 -13.27 6.83
N SER A 91 -38.77 -13.12 7.89
CA SER A 91 -37.36 -13.46 7.82
C SER A 91 -37.16 -14.96 7.61
N ARG A 92 -36.17 -15.31 6.79
CA ARG A 92 -35.75 -16.68 6.53
C ARG A 92 -34.69 -17.11 7.54
N PHE A 93 -34.76 -18.35 7.99
CA PHE A 93 -33.72 -18.97 8.82
C PHE A 93 -33.42 -20.40 8.37
N TRP A 94 -32.16 -20.81 8.49
CA TRP A 94 -31.75 -22.17 8.11
C TRP A 94 -32.08 -23.12 9.25
N ALA A 95 -32.93 -24.11 8.97
CA ALA A 95 -33.49 -24.95 10.01
C ALA A 95 -33.20 -26.42 9.78
N ASN A 96 -32.66 -27.10 10.79
CA ASN A 96 -32.74 -28.56 10.86
C ASN A 96 -34.09 -28.93 11.48
N VAL A 97 -34.85 -29.77 10.79
CA VAL A 97 -36.22 -30.15 11.13
C VAL A 97 -36.30 -31.66 11.23
N VAL A 98 -36.82 -32.15 12.36
CA VAL A 98 -37.14 -33.56 12.56
C VAL A 98 -38.64 -33.69 12.79
N ILE A 99 -39.31 -34.59 12.06
CA ILE A 99 -40.72 -34.93 12.23
C ILE A 99 -40.82 -36.41 12.54
N THR A 100 -41.40 -36.75 13.70
CA THR A 100 -41.61 -38.14 14.13
C THR A 100 -43.09 -38.45 14.14
N ALA A 101 -43.50 -39.55 13.48
CA ALA A 101 -44.89 -40.00 13.48
C ALA A 101 -45.28 -40.59 14.84
N LEU A 102 -46.44 -40.18 15.37
CA LEU A 102 -47.00 -40.68 16.62
C LEU A 102 -48.16 -41.62 16.29
N ARG A 103 -48.06 -42.88 16.71
CA ARG A 103 -49.07 -43.92 16.48
C ARG A 103 -49.77 -44.31 17.77
N ASP A 104 -51.02 -44.73 17.63
CA ASP A 104 -51.75 -45.39 18.71
C ASP A 104 -51.37 -46.89 18.83
N PRO A 105 -51.86 -47.60 19.86
CA PRO A 105 -51.58 -49.03 20.03
C PRO A 105 -52.10 -49.94 18.90
N SER A 106 -53.04 -49.47 18.07
CA SER A 106 -53.53 -50.15 16.86
C SER A 106 -52.67 -49.88 15.62
N GLY A 107 -51.70 -48.98 15.71
CA GLY A 107 -50.79 -48.62 14.62
C GLY A 107 -51.27 -47.45 13.74
N GLU A 108 -52.43 -46.86 14.03
CA GLU A 108 -52.94 -45.69 13.30
C GLU A 108 -52.21 -44.41 13.70
N ILE A 109 -52.07 -43.47 12.76
CA ILE A 109 -51.41 -42.18 12.98
C ILE A 109 -52.32 -41.27 13.80
N ARG A 110 -51.84 -40.88 14.98
CA ARG A 110 -52.52 -39.91 15.86
C ARG A 110 -52.05 -38.47 15.63
N GLY A 111 -50.86 -38.30 15.06
CA GLY A 111 -50.25 -36.99 14.80
C GLY A 111 -48.74 -37.08 14.65
N PHE A 112 -48.05 -35.95 14.79
CA PHE A 112 -46.60 -35.87 14.62
C PHE A 112 -45.93 -35.02 15.70
N LEU A 113 -44.71 -35.38 16.12
CA LEU A 113 -43.83 -34.53 16.90
C LEU A 113 -42.88 -33.81 15.95
N LYS A 114 -42.89 -32.48 15.96
CA LYS A 114 -41.97 -31.66 15.17
C LYS A 114 -40.96 -30.96 16.07
N ILE A 115 -39.69 -31.17 15.77
CA ILE A 115 -38.56 -30.49 16.41
C ILE A 115 -37.88 -29.64 15.33
N THR A 116 -37.57 -28.38 15.64
CA THR A 116 -36.83 -27.50 14.75
C THR A 116 -35.71 -26.81 15.50
N ARG A 117 -34.49 -26.87 14.95
CA ARG A 117 -33.30 -26.16 15.44
C ARG A 117 -32.89 -25.10 14.43
N ASP A 118 -32.52 -23.92 14.92
CA ASP A 118 -31.95 -22.85 14.10
C ASP A 118 -30.44 -23.06 13.93
N LEU A 119 -29.97 -23.07 12.69
CA LEU A 119 -28.57 -23.27 12.31
C LEU A 119 -28.02 -22.09 11.48
N THR A 120 -28.68 -20.93 11.52
CA THR A 120 -28.36 -19.77 10.68
C THR A 120 -26.92 -19.26 10.87
N ASP A 121 -26.44 -19.16 12.11
CA ASP A 121 -25.06 -18.71 12.40
C ASP A 121 -24.00 -19.67 11.84
N ARG A 122 -24.23 -20.98 11.98
CA ARG A 122 -23.35 -22.03 11.42
C ARG A 122 -23.31 -21.92 9.89
N LYS A 123 -24.48 -21.78 9.27
CA LYS A 123 -24.60 -21.64 7.81
C LYS A 123 -23.88 -20.39 7.29
N HIS A 124 -23.97 -19.27 8.00
CA HIS A 124 -23.25 -18.04 7.65
C HIS A 124 -21.73 -18.18 7.79
N LEU A 125 -21.22 -18.92 8.79
CA LEU A 125 -19.78 -19.17 8.92
C LEU A 125 -19.26 -20.08 7.79
N GLU A 126 -19.98 -21.13 7.46
CA GLU A 126 -19.67 -22.02 6.33
C GLU A 126 -19.71 -21.25 4.99
N ASP A 127 -20.72 -20.40 4.77
CA ASP A 127 -20.80 -19.58 3.57
C ASP A 127 -19.70 -18.50 3.51
N LYS A 128 -19.31 -17.90 4.64
CA LYS A 128 -18.18 -16.96 4.69
C LYS A 128 -16.85 -17.63 4.37
N LEU A 129 -16.61 -18.83 4.90
CA LEU A 129 -15.40 -19.61 4.61
C LEU A 129 -15.36 -19.98 3.12
N ARG A 130 -16.47 -20.52 2.60
CA ARG A 130 -16.62 -20.85 1.18
C ARG A 130 -16.41 -19.63 0.28
N LEU A 131 -17.01 -18.49 0.61
CA LEU A 131 -16.85 -17.25 -0.16
C LEU A 131 -15.41 -16.72 -0.11
N SER A 132 -14.70 -16.91 1.01
CA SER A 132 -13.28 -16.57 1.13
C SER A 132 -12.40 -17.49 0.29
N GLU A 133 -12.66 -18.80 0.29
CA GLU A 133 -11.96 -19.78 -0.56
C GLU A 133 -12.23 -19.54 -2.05
N GLU A 134 -13.47 -19.26 -2.42
CA GLU A 134 -13.87 -18.90 -3.80
C GLU A 134 -13.18 -17.61 -4.26
N ARG A 135 -13.10 -16.58 -3.40
CA ARG A 135 -12.35 -15.35 -3.72
C ARG A 135 -10.85 -15.59 -3.90
N ALA A 136 -10.22 -16.36 -3.02
CA ALA A 136 -8.80 -16.68 -3.15
C ALA A 136 -8.52 -17.44 -4.45
N ARG A 137 -9.40 -18.37 -4.83
CA ARG A 137 -9.34 -19.07 -6.11
C ARG A 137 -9.50 -18.12 -7.29
N GLN A 138 -10.48 -17.22 -7.26
CA GLN A 138 -10.72 -16.21 -8.30
C GLN A 138 -9.52 -15.28 -8.51
N LEU A 139 -8.82 -14.88 -7.44
CA LEU A 139 -7.62 -14.04 -7.54
C LEU A 139 -6.48 -14.76 -8.29
N VAL A 140 -6.28 -16.06 -8.04
CA VAL A 140 -5.26 -16.87 -8.73
C VAL A 140 -5.65 -17.17 -10.18
N GLU A 141 -6.95 -17.42 -10.43
CA GLU A 141 -7.49 -17.63 -11.78
C GLU A 141 -7.42 -16.36 -12.65
N GLY A 142 -7.51 -15.17 -12.05
CA GLY A 142 -7.44 -13.89 -12.77
C GLY A 142 -6.04 -13.51 -13.28
N ILE A 143 -4.97 -14.15 -12.80
CA ILE A 143 -3.59 -13.84 -13.20
C ILE A 143 -3.27 -14.53 -14.54
N GLN A 144 -3.04 -13.73 -15.58
CA GLN A 144 -2.81 -14.22 -16.95
C GLN A 144 -1.34 -14.26 -17.37
N ASP A 145 -0.51 -13.36 -16.82
CA ASP A 145 0.91 -13.22 -17.20
C ASP A 145 1.83 -14.26 -16.54
N TYR A 146 1.29 -15.04 -15.61
CA TYR A 146 2.01 -16.06 -14.86
C TYR A 146 1.26 -17.39 -14.91
N ALA A 147 2.01 -18.45 -15.22
CA ALA A 147 1.54 -19.82 -15.07
C ALA A 147 1.74 -20.23 -13.61
N ILE A 148 0.65 -20.39 -12.86
CA ILE A 148 0.65 -20.74 -11.44
C ILE A 148 -0.08 -22.07 -11.28
N PHE A 149 0.63 -23.07 -10.77
CA PHE A 149 0.07 -24.40 -10.53
C PHE A 149 0.77 -25.08 -9.37
N GLN A 150 0.08 -26.00 -8.73
CA GLN A 150 0.65 -26.83 -7.67
C GLN A 150 1.03 -28.21 -8.21
N LEU A 151 2.02 -28.82 -7.57
CA LEU A 151 2.49 -30.18 -7.78
C LEU A 151 2.32 -31.00 -6.49
N ASP A 152 2.04 -32.29 -6.62
CA ASP A 152 2.18 -33.24 -5.51
C ASP A 152 3.67 -33.49 -5.16
N PRO A 153 3.99 -34.23 -4.08
CA PRO A 153 5.38 -34.52 -3.72
C PRO A 153 6.16 -35.30 -4.79
N GLN A 154 5.46 -35.97 -5.71
CA GLN A 154 6.03 -36.73 -6.82
C GLN A 154 6.18 -35.91 -8.11
N GLY A 155 5.75 -34.64 -8.13
CA GLY A 155 5.84 -33.75 -9.29
C GLY A 155 4.65 -33.83 -10.25
N GLN A 156 3.53 -34.43 -9.87
CA GLN A 156 2.30 -34.44 -10.68
C GLN A 156 1.51 -33.14 -10.49
N VAL A 157 0.98 -32.58 -11.57
CA VAL A 157 0.20 -31.34 -11.54
C VAL A 157 -1.14 -31.59 -10.85
N ILE A 158 -1.45 -30.81 -9.80
CA ILE A 158 -2.71 -30.95 -9.03
C ILE A 158 -3.67 -29.77 -9.21
N SER A 159 -3.18 -28.62 -9.69
CA SER A 159 -4.02 -27.45 -9.99
C SER A 159 -3.51 -26.74 -11.22
N TRP A 160 -4.35 -25.92 -11.85
CA TRP A 160 -4.01 -25.23 -13.09
C TRP A 160 -4.78 -23.92 -13.21
N ASN A 161 -4.07 -22.78 -13.31
CA ASN A 161 -4.71 -21.47 -13.48
C ASN A 161 -4.81 -21.06 -14.96
N ALA A 162 -5.59 -20.00 -15.25
CA ALA A 162 -5.79 -19.51 -16.62
C ALA A 162 -4.50 -19.00 -17.29
N GLY A 163 -3.57 -18.42 -16.53
CA GLY A 163 -2.25 -18.05 -17.03
C GLY A 163 -1.42 -19.27 -17.45
N ALA A 164 -1.51 -20.39 -16.73
CA ALA A 164 -0.82 -21.63 -17.08
C ALA A 164 -1.34 -22.23 -18.37
N GLU A 165 -2.66 -22.21 -18.59
CA GLU A 165 -3.27 -22.63 -19.85
C GLU A 165 -2.80 -21.77 -21.02
N ARG A 166 -2.79 -20.43 -20.86
CA ARG A 166 -2.34 -19.50 -21.91
C ARG A 166 -0.86 -19.68 -22.26
N ILE A 167 0.02 -19.73 -21.26
CA ILE A 167 1.47 -19.78 -21.49
C ILE A 167 1.91 -21.15 -22.01
N LYS A 168 1.34 -22.24 -21.48
CA LYS A 168 1.79 -23.61 -21.79
C LYS A 168 0.93 -24.32 -22.83
N GLY A 169 -0.26 -23.83 -23.11
CA GLY A 169 -1.17 -24.35 -24.14
C GLY A 169 -1.97 -25.60 -23.74
N TYR A 170 -1.89 -26.05 -22.48
CA TYR A 170 -2.64 -27.20 -21.98
C TYR A 170 -3.89 -26.76 -21.22
N ARG A 171 -5.02 -27.43 -21.45
CA ARG A 171 -6.20 -27.29 -20.60
C ARG A 171 -6.00 -28.02 -19.28
N ALA A 172 -6.66 -27.56 -18.22
CA ALA A 172 -6.60 -28.18 -16.88
C ALA A 172 -6.89 -29.69 -16.92
N GLU A 173 -7.91 -30.10 -17.67
CA GLU A 173 -8.35 -31.49 -17.86
C GLU A 173 -7.28 -32.39 -18.52
N GLU A 174 -6.36 -31.80 -19.29
CA GLU A 174 -5.33 -32.54 -20.04
C GLU A 174 -4.06 -32.74 -19.23
N ILE A 175 -3.78 -31.81 -18.30
CA ILE A 175 -2.49 -31.71 -17.62
C ILE A 175 -2.54 -32.13 -16.15
N ILE A 176 -3.68 -32.00 -15.47
CA ILE A 176 -3.83 -32.47 -14.10
C ILE A 176 -3.58 -33.99 -14.05
N GLY A 177 -2.74 -34.42 -13.09
CA GLY A 177 -2.25 -35.79 -12.96
C GLY A 177 -1.08 -36.16 -13.88
N LYS A 178 -0.67 -35.29 -14.82
CA LYS A 178 0.56 -35.49 -15.59
C LYS A 178 1.76 -34.97 -14.80
N HIS A 179 2.92 -35.61 -15.01
CA HIS A 179 4.16 -35.15 -14.41
C HIS A 179 4.68 -33.89 -15.13
N PHE A 180 5.14 -32.90 -14.36
CA PHE A 180 5.53 -31.58 -14.88
C PHE A 180 6.77 -31.58 -15.80
N SER A 181 7.49 -32.71 -15.88
CA SER A 181 8.64 -32.88 -16.77
C SER A 181 8.30 -32.70 -18.26
N ILE A 182 7.02 -32.82 -18.65
CA ILE A 182 6.57 -32.57 -20.02
C ILE A 182 6.88 -31.16 -20.54
N PHE A 183 7.14 -30.19 -19.64
CA PHE A 183 7.49 -28.82 -20.02
C PHE A 183 8.98 -28.61 -20.33
N TYR A 184 9.79 -29.66 -20.32
CA TYR A 184 11.24 -29.58 -20.47
C TYR A 184 11.70 -30.07 -21.85
N PRO A 185 12.68 -29.41 -22.48
CA PRO A 185 13.36 -29.93 -23.65
C PRO A 185 14.01 -31.29 -23.39
N PRO A 186 14.15 -32.16 -24.42
CA PRO A 186 14.78 -33.48 -24.28
C PRO A 186 16.17 -33.43 -23.60
N GLU A 187 16.98 -32.43 -23.93
CA GLU A 187 18.31 -32.24 -23.34
C GLU A 187 18.29 -32.00 -21.82
N ASP A 188 17.26 -31.32 -21.31
CA ASP A 188 17.09 -31.08 -19.87
C ASP A 188 16.53 -32.33 -19.15
N LEU A 189 15.75 -33.15 -19.86
CA LEU A 189 15.22 -34.42 -19.35
C LEU A 189 16.34 -35.47 -19.16
N GLU A 190 17.24 -35.58 -20.14
CA GLU A 190 18.39 -36.49 -20.08
C GLU A 190 19.33 -36.17 -18.91
N GLN A 191 19.42 -34.89 -18.52
CA GLN A 191 20.21 -34.43 -17.37
C GLN A 191 19.49 -34.62 -16.03
N GLY A 192 18.26 -35.14 -16.02
CA GLY A 192 17.47 -35.33 -14.80
C GLY A 192 17.06 -34.01 -14.13
N LYS A 193 17.04 -32.90 -14.88
CA LYS A 193 16.83 -31.55 -14.35
C LYS A 193 15.56 -31.43 -13.51
N PRO A 194 14.36 -31.90 -13.95
CA PRO A 194 13.13 -31.76 -13.15
C PRO A 194 13.23 -32.34 -11.73
N ALA A 195 13.85 -33.51 -11.58
CA ALA A 195 14.02 -34.15 -10.27
C ALA A 195 14.97 -33.35 -9.38
N ARG A 196 16.06 -32.82 -9.95
CA ARG A 196 17.02 -31.96 -9.25
C ARG A 196 16.35 -30.67 -8.76
N GLU A 197 15.51 -30.03 -9.59
CA GLU A 197 14.82 -28.79 -9.22
C GLU A 197 13.89 -28.99 -8.00
N LEU A 198 13.14 -30.10 -7.93
CA LEU A 198 12.31 -30.42 -6.77
C LEU A 198 13.15 -30.70 -5.51
N ALA A 199 14.26 -31.44 -5.66
CA ALA A 199 15.15 -31.76 -4.54
C ALA A 199 15.77 -30.49 -3.93
N VAL A 200 16.24 -29.57 -4.77
CA VAL A 200 16.79 -28.27 -4.33
C VAL A 200 15.70 -27.44 -3.66
N ALA A 201 14.52 -27.33 -4.26
CA ALA A 201 13.41 -26.58 -3.66
C ALA A 201 13.00 -27.15 -2.28
N ALA A 202 13.00 -28.47 -2.11
CA ALA A 202 12.67 -29.12 -0.84
C ALA A 202 13.74 -28.87 0.24
N ALA A 203 15.02 -28.86 -0.14
CA ALA A 203 16.15 -28.68 0.78
C ALA A 203 16.39 -27.21 1.16
N GLU A 204 16.36 -26.31 0.17
CA GLU A 204 16.73 -24.90 0.33
C GLU A 204 15.51 -23.98 0.51
N GLY A 205 14.29 -24.50 0.34
CA GLY A 205 13.04 -23.76 0.53
C GLY A 205 12.59 -22.95 -0.70
N ARG A 206 13.42 -22.84 -1.74
CA ARG A 206 13.09 -22.21 -3.03
C ARG A 206 14.07 -22.66 -4.10
N TYR A 207 13.59 -22.79 -5.33
CA TYR A 207 14.43 -22.93 -6.51
C TYR A 207 13.99 -21.91 -7.58
N GLU A 208 14.94 -21.27 -8.25
CA GLU A 208 14.69 -20.28 -9.29
C GLU A 208 15.73 -20.37 -10.41
N GLU A 209 15.28 -20.42 -11.67
CA GLU A 209 16.15 -20.46 -12.84
C GLU A 209 15.44 -19.90 -14.08
N GLU A 210 16.21 -19.32 -15.00
CA GLU A 210 15.78 -19.05 -16.38
C GLU A 210 16.24 -20.15 -17.34
N GLY A 211 15.33 -20.64 -18.18
CA GLY A 211 15.67 -21.65 -19.17
C GLY A 211 14.59 -21.91 -20.20
N TRP A 212 14.93 -22.71 -21.20
CA TRP A 212 13.99 -23.12 -22.24
C TRP A 212 12.94 -24.07 -21.68
N ARG A 213 11.68 -23.81 -22.05
CA ARG A 213 10.52 -24.66 -21.76
C ARG A 213 9.75 -24.95 -23.02
N LEU A 214 9.00 -26.04 -22.99
CA LEU A 214 8.14 -26.47 -24.08
C LEU A 214 6.67 -26.14 -23.79
N ARG A 215 5.97 -25.65 -24.82
CA ARG A 215 4.51 -25.58 -24.87
C ARG A 215 3.94 -26.86 -25.47
N LYS A 216 2.61 -26.99 -25.41
CA LYS A 216 1.87 -28.13 -26.01
C LYS A 216 2.14 -28.33 -27.50
N ASP A 217 2.28 -27.24 -28.25
CA ASP A 217 2.55 -27.27 -29.70
C ASP A 217 4.01 -27.61 -30.05
N GLY A 218 4.87 -27.84 -29.05
CA GLY A 218 6.30 -28.12 -29.21
C GLY A 218 7.16 -26.87 -29.37
N SER A 219 6.58 -25.67 -29.39
CA SER A 219 7.35 -24.43 -29.42
C SER A 219 8.16 -24.25 -28.13
N ARG A 220 9.39 -23.75 -28.29
CA ARG A 220 10.26 -23.39 -27.19
C ARG A 220 9.97 -21.96 -26.76
N PHE A 221 10.04 -21.71 -25.45
CA PHE A 221 9.97 -20.36 -24.89
C PHE A 221 10.95 -20.18 -23.75
N TRP A 222 11.50 -18.97 -23.65
CA TRP A 222 12.42 -18.63 -22.57
C TRP A 222 11.60 -18.29 -21.34
N ALA A 223 11.83 -18.99 -20.23
CA ALA A 223 10.99 -18.84 -19.05
C ALA A 223 11.80 -18.69 -17.79
N ASN A 224 11.38 -17.79 -16.91
CA ASN A 224 11.79 -17.78 -15.51
C ASN A 224 10.84 -18.69 -14.72
N VAL A 225 11.39 -19.63 -13.95
CA VAL A 225 10.65 -20.61 -13.17
C VAL A 225 11.02 -20.51 -11.71
N VAL A 226 10.02 -20.42 -10.84
CA VAL A 226 10.17 -20.49 -9.38
C VAL A 226 9.41 -21.69 -8.85
N ILE A 227 10.04 -22.47 -7.97
CA ILE A 227 9.43 -23.61 -7.27
C ILE A 227 9.60 -23.41 -5.76
N THR A 228 8.50 -23.54 -5.01
CA THR A 228 8.48 -23.39 -3.54
C THR A 228 7.80 -24.61 -2.91
N PRO A 229 8.38 -25.27 -1.89
CA PRO A 229 7.76 -26.41 -1.22
C PRO A 229 6.56 -25.95 -0.37
N LEU A 230 5.46 -26.70 -0.43
CA LEU A 230 4.28 -26.52 0.40
C LEU A 230 4.33 -27.52 1.55
N ARG A 231 4.32 -27.04 2.79
CA ARG A 231 4.39 -27.86 4.01
C ARG A 231 3.13 -27.67 4.85
N ASP A 232 2.71 -28.72 5.54
CA ASP A 232 1.62 -28.62 6.51
C ASP A 232 2.10 -28.08 7.88
N ALA A 233 1.18 -27.91 8.83
CA ALA A 233 1.47 -27.41 10.18
C ALA A 233 2.46 -28.29 10.98
N SER A 234 2.71 -29.53 10.55
CA SER A 234 3.70 -30.43 11.15
C SER A 234 5.08 -30.35 10.48
N GLY A 235 5.22 -29.54 9.43
CA GLY A 235 6.44 -29.40 8.64
C GLY A 235 6.61 -30.45 7.52
N ALA A 236 5.65 -31.37 7.39
CA ALA A 236 5.68 -32.41 6.36
C ALA A 236 5.42 -31.82 4.97
N LEU A 237 6.20 -32.26 3.97
CA LEU A 237 6.06 -31.82 2.58
C LEU A 237 4.77 -32.37 1.97
N ARG A 238 3.89 -31.46 1.52
CA ARG A 238 2.61 -31.78 0.86
C ARG A 238 2.65 -31.63 -0.65
N GLY A 239 3.65 -30.93 -1.17
CA GLY A 239 3.80 -30.70 -2.59
C GLY A 239 4.65 -29.47 -2.87
N TYR A 240 4.48 -28.87 -4.05
CA TYR A 240 5.20 -27.68 -4.47
C TYR A 240 4.27 -26.69 -5.16
N ALA A 241 4.47 -25.39 -4.97
CA ALA A 241 3.92 -24.37 -5.84
C ALA A 241 4.95 -24.05 -6.93
N LYS A 242 4.52 -24.06 -8.19
CA LYS A 242 5.34 -23.73 -9.34
C LYS A 242 4.77 -22.51 -10.05
N VAL A 243 5.61 -21.50 -10.24
CA VAL A 243 5.31 -20.28 -10.97
C VAL A 243 6.22 -20.21 -12.19
N THR A 244 5.68 -19.91 -13.36
CA THR A 244 6.46 -19.75 -14.60
C THR A 244 6.04 -18.47 -15.31
N ARG A 245 7.02 -17.63 -15.66
CA ARG A 245 6.84 -16.40 -16.44
C ARG A 245 7.53 -16.56 -17.80
N ASP A 246 6.84 -16.20 -18.87
CA ASP A 246 7.41 -16.16 -20.22
C ASP A 246 8.22 -14.86 -20.43
N LEU A 247 9.45 -15.00 -20.91
CA LEU A 247 10.42 -13.92 -21.14
C LEU A 247 10.91 -13.88 -22.61
N THR A 248 10.24 -14.59 -23.53
CA THR A 248 10.68 -14.75 -24.91
C THR A 248 10.82 -13.40 -25.65
N GLU A 249 9.86 -12.49 -25.51
CA GLU A 249 9.92 -11.16 -26.15
C GLU A 249 11.16 -10.36 -25.75
N ARG A 250 11.51 -10.41 -24.45
CA ARG A 250 12.70 -9.73 -23.93
C ARG A 250 13.98 -10.31 -24.51
N LYS A 251 14.06 -11.64 -24.65
CA LYS A 251 15.25 -12.31 -25.17
C LYS A 251 15.48 -11.99 -26.65
N GLN A 252 14.41 -11.92 -27.44
CA GLN A 252 14.48 -11.62 -28.87
C GLN A 252 14.97 -10.19 -29.15
N ALA A 253 14.50 -9.21 -28.37
CA ALA A 253 14.94 -7.82 -28.48
C ALA A 253 16.44 -7.64 -28.17
N GLU A 254 16.98 -8.42 -27.23
CA GLU A 254 18.41 -8.39 -26.88
C GLU A 254 19.29 -8.91 -28.04
N GLU A 255 18.85 -9.96 -28.73
CA GLU A 255 19.59 -10.58 -29.83
C GLU A 255 19.60 -9.72 -31.10
N ASP A 256 18.49 -9.05 -31.42
CA ASP A 256 18.42 -8.15 -32.58
C ASP A 256 19.33 -6.91 -32.42
N ALA A 257 19.42 -6.36 -31.21
CA ALA A 257 20.33 -5.25 -30.91
C ALA A 257 21.80 -5.64 -31.09
N ARG A 258 22.17 -6.87 -30.73
CA ARG A 258 23.54 -7.38 -30.88
C ARG A 258 23.94 -7.58 -32.34
N ARG A 259 23.01 -7.97 -33.22
CA ARG A 259 23.28 -8.14 -34.67
C ARG A 259 23.61 -6.81 -35.35
N LEU A 260 22.84 -5.75 -35.06
CA LEU A 260 23.02 -4.42 -35.65
C LEU A 260 24.41 -3.81 -35.35
N LEU A 261 24.94 -4.02 -34.14
CA LEU A 261 26.25 -3.52 -33.74
C LEU A 261 27.43 -4.21 -34.46
N ALA A 262 27.27 -5.46 -34.89
CA ALA A 262 28.34 -6.21 -35.57
C ALA A 262 28.51 -5.79 -37.04
N GLU A 263 27.43 -5.42 -37.73
CA GLU A 263 27.45 -4.99 -39.14
C GLU A 263 28.18 -3.64 -39.32
N GLU A 264 28.08 -2.75 -38.34
CA GLU A 264 28.67 -1.41 -38.41
C GLU A 264 30.21 -1.41 -38.25
N ALA A 265 30.75 -2.39 -37.51
CA ALA A 265 32.18 -2.55 -37.27
C ALA A 265 32.95 -3.06 -38.51
N ALA A 266 32.34 -3.94 -39.31
CA ALA A 266 32.96 -4.52 -40.50
C ALA A 266 33.20 -3.48 -41.62
N ARG A 267 32.32 -2.48 -41.73
CA ARG A 267 32.42 -1.44 -42.78
C ARG A 267 33.65 -0.53 -42.60
N ARG A 268 34.06 -0.26 -41.35
CA ARG A 268 35.15 0.68 -41.04
C ARG A 268 36.56 0.12 -41.30
N ALA A 269 36.73 -1.21 -41.33
CA ALA A 269 38.04 -1.85 -41.52
C ALA A 269 38.52 -1.86 -42.99
N ALA A 270 37.59 -1.89 -43.95
CA ALA A 270 37.92 -1.94 -45.38
C ALA A 270 38.49 -0.62 -45.94
N GLU A 271 38.18 0.52 -45.32
CA GLU A 271 38.57 1.85 -45.79
C GLU A 271 40.02 2.24 -45.46
N ALA A 272 40.68 1.52 -44.54
CA ALA A 272 42.03 1.85 -44.07
C ALA A 272 43.15 1.30 -44.98
N SER A 273 42.97 0.12 -45.58
CA SER A 273 44.00 -0.59 -46.35
C SER A 273 44.29 0.03 -47.73
N ALA A 274 43.34 0.77 -48.32
CA ALA A 274 43.52 1.42 -49.62
C ALA A 274 44.44 2.67 -49.60
N ARG A 275 44.82 3.18 -48.42
CA ARG A 275 45.50 4.48 -48.26
C ARG A 275 47.03 4.44 -48.33
N GLU A 276 47.67 3.27 -48.20
CA GLU A 276 49.14 3.17 -48.10
C GLU A 276 49.86 3.06 -49.45
N ALA A 277 49.26 2.41 -50.46
CA ALA A 277 49.91 2.19 -51.77
C ALA A 277 50.10 3.47 -52.62
N GLN A 278 49.37 4.56 -52.33
CA GLN A 278 49.45 5.83 -53.06
C GLN A 278 50.61 6.76 -52.63
N ARG A 279 51.33 6.46 -51.54
CA ARG A 279 52.28 7.42 -50.93
C ARG A 279 53.61 7.56 -51.69
N ALA A 280 54.12 6.52 -52.34
CA ALA A 280 55.47 6.55 -52.92
C ALA A 280 55.57 7.29 -54.29
N GLN A 281 54.50 7.31 -55.09
CA GLN A 281 54.47 7.99 -56.40
C GLN A 281 54.28 9.52 -56.29
N ARG A 282 54.05 10.03 -55.07
CA ARG A 282 53.71 11.42 -54.77
C ARG A 282 54.92 12.33 -54.57
N GLU A 283 56.11 11.81 -54.27
CA GLU A 283 57.28 12.58 -53.80
C GLU A 283 57.95 13.44 -54.89
N GLU A 284 57.93 13.00 -56.14
CA GLU A 284 58.60 13.69 -57.26
C GLU A 284 57.67 14.70 -57.95
N ARG A 285 56.40 14.34 -58.14
CA ARG A 285 55.33 15.30 -58.43
C ARG A 285 55.27 16.35 -57.31
N ARG A 286 55.58 15.95 -56.07
CA ARG A 286 55.45 16.74 -54.83
C ARG A 286 56.11 18.08 -54.86
N GLN A 287 57.21 18.37 -55.57
CA GLN A 287 57.88 19.68 -55.49
C GLN A 287 57.24 20.75 -56.39
N ARG A 288 56.93 20.39 -57.64
CA ARG A 288 56.23 21.28 -58.59
C ARG A 288 54.74 21.37 -58.30
N GLU A 289 54.17 20.22 -57.94
CA GLU A 289 52.87 20.14 -57.30
C GLU A 289 52.96 20.88 -55.95
N GLN A 290 54.03 20.86 -55.13
CA GLN A 290 54.11 21.58 -53.83
C GLN A 290 53.91 23.06 -53.94
N MET A 291 54.43 23.76 -54.95
CA MET A 291 54.21 25.20 -55.04
C MET A 291 52.74 25.50 -55.39
N ARG A 292 52.19 24.77 -56.36
CA ARG A 292 50.78 24.87 -56.79
C ARG A 292 49.81 24.33 -55.74
N VAL A 293 50.19 23.27 -55.04
CA VAL A 293 49.49 22.59 -53.93
C VAL A 293 49.58 23.46 -52.72
N THR A 294 50.72 24.01 -52.30
CA THR A 294 50.78 24.91 -51.14
C THR A 294 49.74 26.03 -51.28
N LEU A 295 49.64 26.70 -52.43
CA LEU A 295 48.59 27.71 -52.66
C LEU A 295 47.18 27.12 -52.90
N SER A 296 47.06 25.92 -53.48
CA SER A 296 45.78 25.22 -53.71
C SER A 296 45.27 24.38 -52.53
N SER A 297 46.08 24.19 -51.49
CA SER A 297 45.85 23.34 -50.31
C SER A 297 45.92 24.12 -49.01
N ILE A 298 46.16 25.44 -49.07
CA ILE A 298 45.76 26.33 -47.97
C ILE A 298 44.26 26.10 -47.78
N GLY A 299 43.87 25.76 -46.55
CA GLY A 299 42.48 25.48 -46.19
C GLY A 299 41.59 26.72 -46.29
N ASP A 300 42.20 27.90 -46.31
CA ASP A 300 41.54 29.17 -46.58
C ASP A 300 41.48 29.46 -48.09
N ALA A 301 40.49 30.22 -48.51
CA ALA A 301 40.39 30.71 -49.87
C ALA A 301 41.50 31.73 -50.14
N VAL A 302 42.22 31.55 -51.26
CA VAL A 302 43.32 32.42 -51.66
C VAL A 302 43.07 32.94 -53.07
N ILE A 303 43.14 34.26 -53.22
CA ILE A 303 43.13 34.94 -54.51
C ILE A 303 44.40 35.77 -54.61
N VAL A 304 45.11 35.67 -55.73
CA VAL A 304 46.26 36.51 -56.04
C VAL A 304 45.91 37.43 -57.19
N THR A 305 46.32 38.69 -57.08
CA THR A 305 46.18 39.69 -58.14
C THR A 305 47.52 40.20 -58.62
N ASP A 306 47.55 40.76 -59.83
CA ASP A 306 48.65 41.59 -60.30
C ASP A 306 48.63 42.99 -59.66
N THR A 307 49.52 43.87 -60.12
CA THR A 307 49.63 45.26 -59.67
C THR A 307 48.47 46.17 -60.10
N ASN A 308 47.63 45.72 -61.03
CA ASN A 308 46.41 46.42 -61.45
C ASN A 308 45.15 45.91 -60.71
N GLY A 309 45.31 44.96 -59.78
CA GLY A 309 44.20 44.34 -59.06
C GLY A 309 43.40 43.33 -59.88
N LEU A 310 43.96 42.83 -60.99
CA LEU A 310 43.38 41.77 -61.80
C LEU A 310 43.73 40.40 -61.22
N VAL A 311 42.75 39.51 -61.11
CA VAL A 311 42.97 38.17 -60.56
C VAL A 311 43.89 37.38 -61.49
N THR A 312 45.01 36.90 -60.97
CA THR A 312 46.00 36.08 -61.69
C THR A 312 46.00 34.63 -61.22
N PHE A 313 45.55 34.38 -59.99
CA PHE A 313 45.38 33.05 -59.45
C PHE A 313 44.22 33.00 -58.45
N LEU A 314 43.50 31.90 -58.46
CA LEU A 314 42.36 31.65 -57.60
C LEU A 314 42.38 30.16 -57.20
N ASN A 315 42.48 29.89 -55.90
CA ASN A 315 42.59 28.53 -55.42
C ASN A 315 41.23 27.80 -55.41
N PRO A 316 41.19 26.45 -55.33
CA PRO A 316 39.91 25.72 -55.38
C PRO A 316 38.92 26.10 -54.28
N VAL A 317 39.41 26.45 -53.08
CA VAL A 317 38.54 26.90 -51.98
C VAL A 317 37.90 28.25 -52.32
N ALA A 318 38.67 29.20 -52.87
CA ALA A 318 38.18 30.48 -53.37
C ALA A 318 37.17 30.31 -54.51
N GLN A 319 37.36 29.33 -55.40
CA GLN A 319 36.38 29.01 -56.45
C GLN A 319 35.05 28.56 -55.85
N VAL A 320 35.08 27.69 -54.84
CA VAL A 320 33.87 27.19 -54.19
C VAL A 320 33.15 28.29 -53.43
N LEU A 321 33.88 29.16 -52.72
CA LEU A 321 33.30 30.24 -51.93
C LEU A 321 32.80 31.41 -52.78
N THR A 322 33.51 31.78 -53.85
CA THR A 322 33.08 32.90 -54.73
C THR A 322 32.14 32.47 -55.85
N GLY A 323 32.12 31.17 -56.21
CA GLY A 323 31.36 30.65 -57.36
C GLY A 323 32.00 30.94 -58.72
N TRP A 324 33.24 31.45 -58.75
CA TRP A 324 33.94 31.80 -59.99
C TRP A 324 34.96 30.72 -60.38
N PRO A 325 34.85 30.12 -61.59
CA PRO A 325 35.89 29.24 -62.13
C PRO A 325 37.21 30.00 -62.32
N PRO A 326 38.38 29.45 -61.96
CA PRO A 326 39.67 30.13 -62.07
C PRO A 326 39.98 30.67 -63.47
N GLN A 327 39.54 29.95 -64.52
CA GLN A 327 39.75 30.37 -65.91
C GLN A 327 38.90 31.59 -66.30
N GLU A 328 37.73 31.76 -65.69
CA GLU A 328 36.84 32.90 -65.91
C GLU A 328 37.18 34.08 -65.00
N ALA A 329 37.69 33.80 -63.80
CA ALA A 329 38.15 34.82 -62.86
C ALA A 329 39.43 35.50 -63.33
N ALA A 330 40.31 34.77 -64.02
CA ALA A 330 41.59 35.28 -64.48
C ALA A 330 41.43 36.51 -65.41
N GLY A 331 42.05 37.64 -65.03
CA GLY A 331 41.97 38.90 -65.77
C GLY A 331 40.75 39.77 -65.44
N LEU A 332 39.84 39.34 -64.54
CA LEU A 332 38.79 40.20 -63.99
C LEU A 332 39.32 41.02 -62.81
N THR A 333 38.68 42.16 -62.54
CA THR A 333 38.98 42.95 -61.35
C THR A 333 38.48 42.23 -60.09
N LEU A 334 39.23 42.32 -58.99
CA LEU A 334 38.86 41.61 -57.77
C LEU A 334 37.47 41.98 -57.24
N GLY A 335 37.02 43.23 -57.41
CA GLY A 335 35.68 43.66 -56.99
C GLY A 335 34.52 42.93 -57.69
N GLN A 336 34.76 42.34 -58.86
CA GLN A 336 33.77 41.51 -59.57
C GLN A 336 33.73 40.07 -59.05
N VAL A 337 34.87 39.55 -58.62
CA VAL A 337 35.04 38.15 -58.18
C VAL A 337 34.79 38.00 -56.67
N PHE A 338 35.08 39.04 -55.90
CA PHE A 338 34.99 39.07 -54.44
C PHE A 338 34.19 40.30 -53.97
N PRO A 339 32.88 40.37 -54.25
CA PRO A 339 32.03 41.45 -53.75
C PRO A 339 31.71 41.20 -52.27
N ILE A 340 32.07 42.18 -51.44
CA ILE A 340 31.88 42.12 -49.99
C ILE A 340 31.02 43.27 -49.47
N VAL A 341 30.16 42.95 -48.51
CA VAL A 341 29.31 43.91 -47.82
C VAL A 341 29.41 43.69 -46.31
N ASN A 342 29.11 44.73 -45.54
CA ASN A 342 28.99 44.57 -44.10
C ASN A 342 27.70 43.80 -43.76
N GLU A 343 27.81 42.82 -42.87
CA GLU A 343 26.75 41.87 -42.51
C GLU A 343 25.49 42.57 -41.96
N GLU A 344 25.67 43.62 -41.15
CA GLU A 344 24.59 44.35 -40.49
C GLU A 344 24.06 45.51 -41.33
N THR A 345 24.94 46.35 -41.86
CA THR A 345 24.56 47.59 -42.57
C THR A 345 24.28 47.38 -44.05
N ARG A 346 24.66 46.22 -44.61
CA ARG A 346 24.56 45.87 -46.04
C ARG A 346 25.25 46.85 -46.99
N LEU A 347 26.07 47.76 -46.47
CA LEU A 347 26.84 48.71 -47.26
C LEU A 347 28.10 48.02 -47.83
N PRO A 348 28.54 48.37 -49.05
CA PRO A 348 29.78 47.88 -49.63
C PRO A 348 30.99 48.21 -48.75
N VAL A 349 31.87 47.23 -48.55
CA VAL A 349 33.14 47.41 -47.82
C VAL A 349 34.25 47.71 -48.83
N GLU A 350 35.20 48.58 -48.49
CA GLU A 350 36.36 48.88 -49.35
C GLU A 350 37.14 47.59 -49.64
N ASN A 351 37.49 47.38 -50.91
CA ASN A 351 38.23 46.19 -51.32
C ASN A 351 39.63 46.16 -50.67
N PRO A 352 39.95 45.11 -49.86
CA PRO A 352 41.22 45.00 -49.16
C PRO A 352 42.43 45.07 -50.08
N VAL A 353 42.36 44.50 -51.29
CA VAL A 353 43.47 44.51 -52.26
C VAL A 353 43.69 45.89 -52.86
N THR A 354 42.62 46.65 -53.10
CA THR A 354 42.75 48.04 -53.56
C THR A 354 43.46 48.89 -52.50
N ARG A 355 43.14 48.66 -51.23
CA ARG A 355 43.80 49.31 -50.11
C ARG A 355 45.27 48.89 -49.98
N VAL A 356 45.59 47.61 -50.12
CA VAL A 356 46.98 47.10 -50.10
C VAL A 356 47.82 47.67 -51.25
N LEU A 357 47.29 47.75 -52.47
CA LEU A 357 48.01 48.31 -53.62
C LEU A 357 48.30 49.82 -53.43
N ARG A 358 47.39 50.55 -52.78
CA ARG A 358 47.53 51.99 -52.48
C ARG A 358 48.50 52.25 -51.33
N GLU A 359 48.39 51.48 -50.24
CA GLU A 359 49.08 51.76 -48.97
C GLU A 359 50.36 50.92 -48.80
N GLY A 360 50.52 49.83 -49.55
CA GLY A 360 51.69 48.95 -49.51
C GLY A 360 51.84 48.15 -48.21
N VAL A 361 50.83 48.13 -47.36
CA VAL A 361 50.79 47.45 -46.05
C VAL A 361 49.76 46.32 -46.05
N THR A 362 49.95 45.34 -45.16
CA THR A 362 48.96 44.27 -44.94
C THR A 362 47.70 44.84 -44.28
N VAL A 363 46.54 44.54 -44.85
CA VAL A 363 45.22 44.94 -44.34
C VAL A 363 44.58 43.72 -43.71
N GLY A 364 44.24 43.81 -42.42
CA GLY A 364 43.76 42.68 -41.61
C GLY A 364 42.25 42.49 -41.58
N LEU A 365 41.88 41.39 -40.91
CA LEU A 365 40.54 40.83 -40.69
C LEU A 365 39.48 41.88 -40.32
N ALA A 366 38.59 42.20 -41.27
CA ALA A 366 37.39 42.96 -40.99
C ALA A 366 36.32 42.02 -40.42
N ASN A 367 35.95 42.21 -39.14
CA ASN A 367 34.84 41.48 -38.55
C ASN A 367 33.51 41.96 -39.15
N HIS A 368 32.60 41.01 -39.44
CA HIS A 368 31.27 41.23 -40.02
C HIS A 368 31.24 41.53 -41.52
N THR A 369 32.04 40.78 -42.29
CA THR A 369 32.04 40.83 -43.75
C THR A 369 31.29 39.63 -44.33
N LEU A 370 30.31 39.90 -45.21
CA LEU A 370 29.63 38.89 -46.02
C LEU A 370 30.21 38.90 -47.43
N LEU A 371 30.67 37.74 -47.90
CA LEU A 371 30.94 37.49 -49.30
C LEU A 371 29.64 37.17 -50.03
N LEU A 372 29.39 37.86 -51.14
CA LEU A 372 28.28 37.56 -52.04
C LEU A 372 28.79 36.70 -53.20
N ALA A 373 28.59 35.39 -53.12
CA ALA A 373 29.01 34.48 -54.17
C ALA A 373 28.21 34.71 -55.47
N ARG A 374 28.80 34.34 -56.62
CA ARG A 374 28.20 34.51 -57.95
C ARG A 374 26.85 33.81 -58.11
N ASP A 375 26.65 32.72 -57.37
CA ASP A 375 25.43 31.93 -57.34
C ASP A 375 24.36 32.48 -56.37
N GLY A 376 24.63 33.62 -55.73
CA GLY A 376 23.74 34.30 -54.81
C GLY A 376 23.87 33.87 -53.35
N ARG A 377 24.80 32.95 -53.00
CA ARG A 377 25.05 32.60 -51.59
C ARG A 377 25.72 33.77 -50.85
N GLU A 378 25.21 34.07 -49.66
CA GLU A 378 25.86 34.97 -48.71
C GLU A 378 26.66 34.14 -47.72
N ILE A 379 27.98 34.34 -47.65
CA ILE A 379 28.88 33.54 -46.83
C ILE A 379 29.59 34.48 -45.84
N PRO A 380 29.45 34.27 -44.52
CA PRO A 380 30.21 35.03 -43.54
C PRO A 380 31.68 34.63 -43.63
N ILE A 381 32.54 35.64 -43.81
CA ILE A 381 33.96 35.44 -44.02
C ILE A 381 34.80 36.34 -43.11
N ASP A 382 36.02 35.87 -42.91
CA ASP A 382 37.13 36.58 -42.30
C ASP A 382 38.20 36.76 -43.39
N ASP A 383 38.53 37.99 -43.80
CA ASP A 383 39.44 38.28 -44.92
C ASP A 383 40.65 39.16 -44.57
N SER A 384 41.80 38.89 -45.21
CA SER A 384 43.05 39.60 -45.00
C SER A 384 43.85 39.66 -46.31
N ALA A 385 44.45 40.81 -46.62
CA ALA A 385 45.22 41.00 -47.84
C ALA A 385 46.64 41.51 -47.57
N ALA A 386 47.63 40.96 -48.27
CA ALA A 386 49.05 41.30 -48.11
C ALA A 386 49.75 41.47 -49.47
N PRO A 387 50.72 42.41 -49.59
CA PRO A 387 51.43 42.62 -50.85
C PRO A 387 52.45 41.50 -51.12
N ILE A 388 52.49 41.00 -52.36
CA ILE A 388 53.56 40.13 -52.87
C ILE A 388 54.68 41.03 -53.38
N ARG A 389 55.90 40.81 -52.90
CA ARG A 389 57.07 41.62 -53.27
C ARG A 389 58.03 40.83 -54.16
N GLY A 390 58.56 41.49 -55.20
CA GLY A 390 59.66 40.97 -56.02
C GLY A 390 61.00 41.02 -55.29
N GLU A 391 62.05 40.45 -55.89
CA GLU A 391 63.42 40.46 -55.34
C GLU A 391 63.99 41.88 -55.13
N ASP A 392 63.43 42.88 -55.80
CA ASP A 392 63.78 44.30 -55.70
C ASP A 392 62.93 45.09 -54.68
N GLY A 393 62.02 44.42 -53.95
CA GLY A 393 61.17 45.01 -52.92
C GLY A 393 59.92 45.73 -53.45
N THR A 394 59.74 45.82 -54.77
CA THR A 394 58.55 46.40 -55.40
C THR A 394 57.34 45.46 -55.24
N VAL A 395 56.13 46.03 -55.14
CA VAL A 395 54.90 45.22 -55.06
C VAL A 395 54.63 44.65 -56.44
N ALA A 396 54.74 43.32 -56.57
CA ALA A 396 54.52 42.57 -57.80
C ALA A 396 53.07 42.05 -57.91
N GLY A 397 52.29 42.12 -56.82
CA GLY A 397 50.90 41.69 -56.75
C GLY A 397 50.37 41.73 -55.33
N VAL A 398 49.17 41.20 -55.10
CA VAL A 398 48.58 41.08 -53.76
C VAL A 398 48.03 39.68 -53.58
N VAL A 399 48.22 39.11 -52.39
CA VAL A 399 47.54 37.88 -51.97
C VAL A 399 46.42 38.25 -50.99
N LEU A 400 45.20 37.90 -51.34
CA LEU A 400 44.02 37.93 -50.47
C LEU A 400 43.79 36.51 -49.94
N VAL A 401 43.63 36.40 -48.63
CA VAL A 401 43.25 35.16 -47.94
C VAL A 401 41.94 35.42 -47.21
N PHE A 402 40.95 34.55 -47.37
CA PHE A 402 39.70 34.62 -46.64
C PHE A 402 39.18 33.23 -46.28
N ARG A 403 38.47 33.11 -45.15
CA ARG A 403 37.97 31.82 -44.66
C ARG A 403 36.48 31.87 -44.39
N ASP A 404 35.79 30.78 -44.70
CA ASP A 404 34.40 30.57 -44.30
C ASP A 404 34.36 30.26 -42.81
N VAL A 405 33.66 31.10 -42.04
CA VAL A 405 33.51 30.93 -40.59
C VAL A 405 32.18 30.27 -40.20
N THR A 406 31.42 29.74 -41.16
CA THR A 406 30.10 29.12 -40.94
C THR A 406 30.16 27.95 -39.96
N GLU A 407 31.07 26.99 -40.15
CA GLU A 407 31.20 25.84 -39.24
C GLU A 407 31.70 26.24 -37.85
N ALA A 408 32.65 27.17 -37.77
CA ALA A 408 33.16 27.68 -36.50
C ALA A 408 32.06 28.41 -35.70
N ARG A 409 31.23 29.22 -36.39
CA ARG A 409 30.06 29.87 -35.78
C ARG A 409 29.01 28.83 -35.35
N ARG A 410 28.67 27.85 -36.20
CA ARG A 410 27.74 26.75 -35.85
C ARG A 410 28.24 25.91 -34.68
N ALA A 411 29.54 25.61 -34.60
CA ALA A 411 30.13 24.88 -33.47
C ALA A 411 30.06 25.68 -32.17
N MET A 412 30.28 27.00 -32.24
CA MET A 412 30.10 27.90 -31.12
C MET A 412 28.63 27.96 -30.66
N GLU A 413 27.68 28.09 -31.60
CA GLU A 413 26.24 28.05 -31.32
C GLU A 413 25.80 26.71 -30.73
N ALA A 414 26.26 25.58 -31.28
CA ALA A 414 25.98 24.25 -30.76
C ALA A 414 26.52 24.09 -29.32
N ARG A 415 27.71 24.62 -29.02
CA ARG A 415 28.27 24.62 -27.67
C ARG A 415 27.45 25.47 -26.70
N LEU A 416 27.00 26.64 -27.14
CA LEU A 416 26.09 27.50 -26.35
C LEU A 416 24.74 26.82 -26.12
N HIS A 417 24.21 26.10 -27.12
CA HIS A 417 22.97 25.35 -27.01
C HIS A 417 23.08 24.18 -26.01
N LEU A 418 24.17 23.40 -26.06
CA LEU A 418 24.43 22.33 -25.10
C LEU A 418 24.57 22.89 -23.67
N ALA A 419 25.25 24.02 -23.49
CA ALA A 419 25.34 24.69 -22.19
C ALA A 419 23.95 25.12 -21.68
N ALA A 420 23.10 25.69 -22.54
CA ALA A 420 21.73 26.06 -22.19
C ALA A 420 20.86 24.86 -21.79
N LEU A 421 21.02 23.70 -22.45
CA LEU A 421 20.31 22.47 -22.08
C LEU A 421 20.71 21.97 -20.69
N VAL A 422 22.00 21.98 -20.37
CA VAL A 422 22.49 21.60 -19.03
C VAL A 422 21.98 22.57 -17.97
N GLU A 423 22.01 23.87 -18.25
CA GLU A 423 21.53 24.90 -17.33
C GLU A 423 20.01 24.83 -17.08
N SER A 424 19.22 24.56 -18.12
CA SER A 424 17.76 24.46 -18.01
C SER A 424 17.24 23.14 -17.43
N SER A 425 18.11 22.14 -17.22
CA SER A 425 17.72 20.84 -16.68
C SER A 425 17.15 20.95 -15.26
N ASP A 426 16.07 20.21 -15.00
CA ASP A 426 15.49 20.06 -13.66
C ASP A 426 16.31 19.12 -12.76
N ASP A 427 16.95 18.10 -13.35
CA ASP A 427 17.90 17.28 -12.62
C ASP A 427 19.16 18.11 -12.30
N ALA A 428 19.72 17.89 -11.12
CA ALA A 428 20.96 18.50 -10.70
C ALA A 428 22.14 17.82 -11.42
N ILE A 429 22.89 18.59 -12.20
CA ILE A 429 24.07 18.13 -12.94
C ILE A 429 25.29 18.82 -12.35
N ILE A 430 26.22 18.02 -11.84
CA ILE A 430 27.42 18.46 -11.12
C ILE A 430 28.61 17.73 -11.70
N SER A 431 29.73 18.42 -11.94
CA SER A 431 31.00 17.74 -12.26
C SER A 431 32.06 17.97 -11.20
N THR A 432 32.95 17.01 -11.00
CA THR A 432 34.12 17.12 -10.12
C THR A 432 35.40 16.68 -10.81
N ASN A 433 36.55 17.12 -10.29
CA ASN A 433 37.86 16.52 -10.63
C ASN A 433 38.03 15.17 -9.91
N LEU A 434 39.19 14.53 -10.07
CA LEU A 434 39.55 13.26 -9.44
C LEU A 434 39.86 13.37 -7.94
N GLU A 435 39.96 14.58 -7.42
CA GLU A 435 40.08 14.89 -5.98
C GLU A 435 38.69 15.13 -5.33
N GLY A 436 37.61 15.08 -6.11
CA GLY A 436 36.24 15.29 -5.62
C GLY A 436 35.86 16.74 -5.40
N VAL A 437 36.62 17.70 -5.95
CA VAL A 437 36.31 19.14 -5.92
C VAL A 437 35.31 19.48 -7.01
N ILE A 438 34.25 20.23 -6.67
CA ILE A 438 33.18 20.62 -7.59
C ILE A 438 33.71 21.64 -8.61
N ILE A 439 33.51 21.36 -9.90
CA ILE A 439 33.95 22.18 -11.04
C ILE A 439 32.77 22.89 -11.71
N SER A 440 31.61 22.22 -11.81
CA SER A 440 30.42 22.79 -12.45
C SER A 440 29.16 22.55 -11.64
N TRP A 441 28.21 23.46 -11.78
CA TRP A 441 26.98 23.52 -11.01
C TRP A 441 25.86 24.14 -11.85
N ASN A 442 24.88 23.35 -12.27
CA ASN A 442 23.76 23.86 -13.06
C ASN A 442 22.63 24.43 -12.19
N GLN A 443 21.65 25.09 -12.82
CA GLN A 443 20.48 25.64 -12.13
C GLN A 443 19.66 24.57 -11.36
N GLY A 444 19.56 23.34 -11.87
CA GLY A 444 18.91 22.23 -11.18
C GLY A 444 19.60 21.88 -9.84
N ALA A 445 20.93 21.90 -9.81
CA ALA A 445 21.70 21.67 -8.58
C ALA A 445 21.52 22.78 -7.56
N GLN A 446 21.44 24.04 -8.01
CA GLN A 446 21.13 25.17 -7.13
C GLN A 446 19.73 25.04 -6.51
N ARG A 447 18.71 24.65 -7.29
CA ARG A 447 17.36 24.41 -6.76
C ARG A 447 17.34 23.26 -5.76
N LEU A 448 18.04 22.17 -6.08
CA LEU A 448 18.03 20.96 -5.25
C LEU A 448 18.79 21.13 -3.93
N TYR A 449 19.97 21.75 -3.94
CA TYR A 449 20.85 21.80 -2.76
C TYR A 449 20.92 23.19 -2.09
N GLY A 450 20.38 24.24 -2.71
CA GLY A 450 20.28 25.59 -2.14
C GLY A 450 21.56 26.44 -2.20
N TYR A 451 22.65 25.91 -2.74
CA TYR A 451 23.90 26.64 -2.93
C TYR A 451 23.94 27.32 -4.29
N SER A 452 24.39 28.58 -4.31
CA SER A 452 24.73 29.28 -5.55
C SER A 452 26.05 28.74 -6.14
N PRO A 453 26.25 28.82 -7.47
CA PRO A 453 27.51 28.41 -8.11
C PRO A 453 28.75 29.06 -7.46
N GLU A 454 28.67 30.33 -7.08
CA GLU A 454 29.77 31.10 -6.48
C GLU A 454 30.17 30.59 -5.09
N GLU A 455 29.25 29.97 -4.36
CA GLU A 455 29.49 29.44 -3.02
C GLU A 455 30.08 28.02 -3.06
N ILE A 456 29.68 27.19 -4.03
CA ILE A 456 29.92 25.74 -4.01
C ILE A 456 30.99 25.27 -5.01
N ILE A 457 31.23 26.00 -6.10
CA ILE A 457 32.32 25.66 -7.01
C ILE A 457 33.65 25.84 -6.29
N GLY A 458 34.54 24.86 -6.41
CA GLY A 458 35.80 24.79 -5.67
C GLY A 458 35.68 24.14 -4.28
N GLN A 459 34.47 23.86 -3.79
CA GLN A 459 34.28 23.12 -2.56
C GLN A 459 34.32 21.59 -2.78
N PRO A 460 34.68 20.80 -1.76
CA PRO A 460 34.61 19.34 -1.83
C PRO A 460 33.17 18.83 -1.97
N LEU A 461 32.96 17.77 -2.74
CA LEU A 461 31.66 17.11 -2.90
C LEU A 461 31.10 16.56 -1.57
N THR A 462 31.96 16.32 -0.58
CA THR A 462 31.58 15.87 0.76
C THR A 462 30.68 16.86 1.49
N THR A 463 30.68 18.14 1.13
CA THR A 463 29.75 19.15 1.68
C THR A 463 28.28 18.78 1.45
N LEU A 464 27.97 18.03 0.39
CA LEU A 464 26.62 17.57 0.08
C LEU A 464 26.28 16.21 0.70
N VAL A 465 27.26 15.53 1.30
CA VAL A 465 27.12 14.18 1.84
C VAL A 465 26.87 14.26 3.35
N PRO A 466 25.93 13.47 3.90
CA PRO A 466 25.70 13.44 5.33
C PRO A 466 26.96 13.05 6.12
N PRO A 467 27.22 13.64 7.31
CA PRO A 467 28.43 13.37 8.11
C PRO A 467 28.61 11.90 8.54
N ASP A 468 27.52 11.14 8.57
CA ASP A 468 27.42 9.71 8.86
C ASP A 468 27.97 8.81 7.74
N HIS A 469 28.25 9.36 6.54
CA HIS A 469 28.77 8.61 5.39
C HIS A 469 30.07 9.19 4.79
N PRO A 470 31.15 9.37 5.59
CA PRO A 470 32.36 10.07 5.14
C PRO A 470 33.13 9.34 4.02
N ASN A 471 32.99 8.01 3.92
CA ASN A 471 33.73 7.19 2.95
C ASN A 471 33.04 7.09 1.57
N GLU A 472 31.82 7.60 1.41
CA GLU A 472 31.04 7.45 0.16
C GLU A 472 31.75 8.12 -1.03
N VAL A 473 32.31 9.32 -0.83
CA VAL A 473 33.00 10.06 -1.90
C VAL A 473 34.32 9.40 -2.31
N PRO A 474 35.23 9.03 -1.38
CA PRO A 474 36.42 8.25 -1.73
C PRO A 474 36.14 6.95 -2.48
N GLU A 475 35.18 6.14 -2.02
CA GLU A 475 34.82 4.88 -2.68
C GLU A 475 34.25 5.10 -4.09
N THR A 476 33.44 6.15 -4.25
CA THR A 476 32.93 6.56 -5.55
C THR A 476 34.07 6.94 -6.49
N LEU A 477 35.01 7.76 -6.04
CA LEU A 477 36.15 8.20 -6.85
C LEU A 477 37.02 7.02 -7.31
N GLU A 478 37.29 6.04 -6.46
CA GLU A 478 38.03 4.83 -6.84
C GLU A 478 37.32 4.02 -7.93
N ARG A 479 36.00 3.87 -7.84
CA ARG A 479 35.21 3.20 -8.89
C ARG A 479 35.27 3.96 -10.22
N ILE A 480 35.14 5.29 -10.17
CA ILE A 480 35.26 6.15 -11.35
C ILE A 480 36.67 6.04 -11.96
N ARG A 481 37.73 5.99 -11.15
CA ARG A 481 39.12 5.81 -11.64
C ARG A 481 39.30 4.50 -12.41
N ARG A 482 38.54 3.46 -12.06
CA ARG A 482 38.48 2.18 -12.82
C ARG A 482 37.61 2.25 -14.08
N GLY A 483 37.02 3.39 -14.39
CA GLY A 483 36.12 3.59 -15.54
C GLY A 483 34.71 3.08 -15.31
N GLU A 484 34.34 2.73 -14.08
CA GLU A 484 32.99 2.26 -13.78
C GLU A 484 31.97 3.39 -13.85
N ARG A 485 30.76 3.04 -14.27
CA ARG A 485 29.57 3.90 -14.15
C ARG A 485 28.72 3.42 -12.99
N ILE A 486 28.19 4.35 -12.21
CA ILE A 486 27.24 4.07 -11.14
C ILE A 486 25.87 4.53 -11.61
N GLU A 487 24.93 3.60 -11.73
CA GLU A 487 23.56 3.88 -12.17
C GLU A 487 22.57 3.70 -11.03
N HIS A 488 21.58 4.59 -10.96
CA HIS A 488 20.42 4.49 -10.08
C HIS A 488 20.74 4.21 -8.59
N SER A 489 21.79 4.82 -8.05
CA SER A 489 22.13 4.69 -6.64
C SER A 489 21.27 5.66 -5.81
N GLU A 490 20.37 5.12 -5.01
CA GLU A 490 19.55 5.91 -4.07
C GLU A 490 20.36 6.17 -2.80
N THR A 491 20.47 7.44 -2.40
CA THR A 491 21.23 7.88 -1.22
C THR A 491 20.72 9.22 -0.71
N THR A 492 21.14 9.61 0.48
CA THR A 492 20.75 10.86 1.11
C THR A 492 21.81 11.96 0.89
N ARG A 493 21.35 13.20 0.74
CA ARG A 493 22.18 14.40 0.66
C ARG A 493 21.71 15.45 1.64
N VAL A 494 22.53 16.46 1.86
CA VAL A 494 22.24 17.56 2.78
C VAL A 494 22.06 18.84 1.98
N HIS A 495 20.94 19.51 2.21
CA HIS A 495 20.66 20.86 1.70
C HIS A 495 21.44 21.90 2.52
N LYS A 496 21.63 23.11 1.98
CA LYS A 496 22.34 24.22 2.65
C LYS A 496 21.80 24.58 4.05
N ASP A 497 20.50 24.44 4.28
CA ASP A 497 19.85 24.70 5.59
C ASP A 497 19.94 23.51 6.57
N GLY A 498 20.59 22.40 6.17
CA GLY A 498 20.81 21.22 6.98
C GLY A 498 19.76 20.11 6.84
N HIS A 499 18.66 20.30 6.09
CA HIS A 499 17.69 19.22 5.91
C HIS A 499 18.20 18.12 4.96
N ARG A 500 17.74 16.89 5.16
CA ARG A 500 18.09 15.72 4.34
C ARG A 500 17.20 15.63 3.10
N ILE A 501 17.82 15.34 1.95
CA ILE A 501 17.17 15.15 0.66
C ILE A 501 17.47 13.73 0.17
N GLU A 502 16.44 13.00 -0.24
CA GLU A 502 16.62 11.69 -0.87
C GLU A 502 16.84 11.88 -2.36
N VAL A 503 17.96 11.37 -2.88
CA VAL A 503 18.33 11.52 -4.30
C VAL A 503 18.64 10.18 -4.95
N SER A 504 18.28 10.05 -6.23
CA SER A 504 18.81 9.00 -7.10
C SER A 504 19.97 9.55 -7.91
N LEU A 505 21.12 8.90 -7.82
CA LEU A 505 22.37 9.34 -8.44
C LEU A 505 22.74 8.47 -9.63
N THR A 506 23.19 9.14 -10.69
CA THR A 506 23.96 8.54 -11.76
C THR A 506 25.31 9.22 -11.84
N ILE A 507 26.40 8.45 -11.75
CA ILE A 507 27.77 8.97 -11.74
C ILE A 507 28.54 8.34 -12.89
N SER A 508 29.10 9.18 -13.76
CA SER A 508 29.79 8.76 -14.98
C SER A 508 31.17 9.40 -15.08
N PRO A 509 32.22 8.66 -15.51
CA PRO A 509 33.55 9.23 -15.70
C PRO A 509 33.56 10.24 -16.86
N ILE A 510 34.23 11.37 -16.65
CA ILE A 510 34.51 12.37 -17.70
C ILE A 510 35.92 12.11 -18.21
N LYS A 511 36.09 12.06 -19.53
CA LYS A 511 37.40 11.88 -20.18
C LYS A 511 37.93 13.20 -20.75
N ASN A 512 39.24 13.39 -20.70
CA ASN A 512 39.92 14.48 -21.43
C ASN A 512 40.04 14.15 -22.93
N ALA A 513 40.67 15.05 -23.69
CA ALA A 513 40.87 14.90 -25.13
C ALA A 513 41.78 13.70 -25.48
N GLU A 514 42.64 13.30 -24.54
CA GLU A 514 43.56 12.16 -24.61
C GLU A 514 42.87 10.82 -24.28
N GLY A 515 41.60 10.85 -23.86
CA GLY A 515 40.80 9.67 -23.52
C GLY A 515 41.00 9.13 -22.09
N GLU A 516 41.79 9.82 -21.28
CA GLU A 516 42.04 9.53 -19.86
C GLU A 516 40.92 10.11 -18.99
N ILE A 517 40.64 9.48 -17.85
CA ILE A 517 39.59 9.94 -16.93
C ILE A 517 40.11 11.18 -16.20
N ALA A 518 39.44 12.32 -16.40
CA ALA A 518 39.80 13.61 -15.82
C ALA A 518 38.92 14.00 -14.61
N GLY A 519 37.80 13.30 -14.42
CA GLY A 519 36.85 13.60 -13.36
C GLY A 519 35.58 12.77 -13.48
N MET A 520 34.50 13.24 -12.86
CA MET A 520 33.18 12.63 -12.95
C MET A 520 32.05 13.64 -13.12
N SER A 521 31.01 13.22 -13.82
CA SER A 521 29.70 13.87 -13.88
C SER A 521 28.75 13.11 -12.96
N LYS A 522 27.98 13.85 -12.15
CA LYS A 522 26.96 13.37 -11.24
C LYS A 522 25.64 14.02 -11.62
N ILE A 523 24.67 13.19 -11.98
CA ILE A 523 23.27 13.59 -12.17
C ILE A 523 22.52 13.12 -10.93
N ALA A 524 21.86 14.06 -10.23
CA ALA A 524 21.08 13.80 -9.05
C ALA A 524 19.62 14.22 -9.28
N ARG A 525 18.71 13.26 -9.08
CA ARG A 525 17.27 13.49 -9.14
C ARG A 525 16.67 13.41 -7.75
N ASP A 526 15.87 14.40 -7.39
CA ASP A 526 15.10 14.38 -6.14
C ASP A 526 14.05 13.26 -6.18
N ILE A 527 14.13 12.34 -5.23
CA ILE A 527 13.16 11.25 -5.02
C ILE A 527 12.49 11.35 -3.65
N THR A 528 12.65 12.45 -2.94
CA THR A 528 12.12 12.67 -1.58
C THR A 528 10.61 12.44 -1.52
N ALA A 529 9.85 13.05 -2.44
CA ALA A 529 8.40 12.85 -2.50
C ALA A 529 8.03 11.38 -2.77
N ARG A 530 8.74 10.72 -3.70
CA ARG A 530 8.50 9.30 -4.01
C ARG A 530 8.78 8.40 -2.81
N LYS A 531 9.91 8.60 -2.12
CA LYS A 531 10.29 7.84 -0.93
C LYS A 531 9.31 8.03 0.23
N ARG A 532 8.85 9.27 0.47
CA ARG A 532 7.81 9.55 1.47
C ARG A 532 6.52 8.79 1.17
N ASN A 533 6.06 8.79 -0.08
CA ASN A 533 4.85 8.06 -0.49
C ASN A 533 4.99 6.54 -0.32
N GLU A 534 6.14 5.97 -0.67
CA GLU A 534 6.43 4.55 -0.48
C GLU A 534 6.38 4.15 1.00
N ILE A 535 7.02 4.94 1.87
CA ILE A 535 7.02 4.73 3.33
C ILE A 535 5.60 4.86 3.89
N ALA A 536 4.84 5.87 3.47
CA ALA A 536 3.47 6.09 3.91
C ALA A 536 2.53 4.95 3.52
N LEU A 537 2.63 4.43 2.28
CA LEU A 537 1.85 3.28 1.82
C LEU A 537 2.17 2.01 2.61
N ARG A 538 3.45 1.73 2.84
CA ARG A 538 3.89 0.58 3.64
C ARG A 538 3.39 0.69 5.09
N PHE A 539 3.51 1.88 5.68
CA PHE A 539 2.96 2.17 7.00
C PHE A 539 1.46 1.91 7.07
N LEU A 540 0.67 2.43 6.13
CA LEU A 540 -0.78 2.21 6.09
C LEU A 540 -1.14 0.72 5.96
N ALA A 541 -0.40 -0.03 5.14
CA ALA A 541 -0.63 -1.47 4.98
C ALA A 541 -0.36 -2.24 6.29
N GLU A 542 0.79 -2.00 6.93
CA GLU A 542 1.17 -2.63 8.20
C GLU A 542 0.19 -2.25 9.32
N ALA A 543 -0.15 -0.97 9.47
CA ALA A 543 -1.11 -0.49 10.46
C ALA A 543 -2.50 -1.09 10.25
N SER A 544 -2.94 -1.26 8.99
CA SER A 544 -4.23 -1.88 8.68
C SER A 544 -4.28 -3.36 9.05
N SER A 545 -3.17 -4.08 8.86
CA SER A 545 -3.06 -5.47 9.30
C SER A 545 -3.20 -5.58 10.82
N LEU A 546 -2.58 -4.68 11.58
CA LEU A 546 -2.71 -4.66 13.04
C LEU A 546 -4.13 -4.37 13.51
N LEU A 547 -4.80 -3.40 12.87
CA LEU A 547 -6.18 -3.03 13.18
C LEU A 547 -7.18 -4.14 12.83
N ALA A 548 -6.87 -5.02 11.89
CA ALA A 548 -7.72 -6.16 11.53
C ALA A 548 -7.68 -7.30 12.57
N GLU A 549 -6.56 -7.45 13.30
CA GLU A 549 -6.35 -8.45 14.35
C GLU A 549 -6.73 -7.95 15.75
N LEU A 550 -7.46 -6.84 15.82
CA LEU A 550 -7.68 -6.08 17.05
C LEU A 550 -8.58 -6.86 18.04
N LEU A 551 -7.92 -7.55 18.98
CA LEU A 551 -8.54 -8.22 20.13
C LEU A 551 -8.54 -7.33 21.38
N ASP A 552 -7.49 -6.51 21.54
CA ASP A 552 -7.36 -5.51 22.59
C ASP A 552 -7.08 -4.13 21.98
N VAL A 553 -7.96 -3.17 22.26
CA VAL A 553 -7.90 -1.81 21.75
C VAL A 553 -6.64 -1.11 22.22
N SER A 554 -6.27 -1.25 23.50
CA SER A 554 -5.16 -0.49 24.06
C SER A 554 -3.83 -0.93 23.46
N SER A 555 -3.49 -2.22 23.53
CA SER A 555 -2.21 -2.72 23.00
C SER A 555 -2.09 -2.53 21.48
N THR A 556 -3.19 -2.69 20.74
CA THR A 556 -3.17 -2.50 19.28
C THR A 556 -2.91 -1.04 18.91
N LEU A 557 -3.53 -0.09 19.60
CA LEU A 557 -3.29 1.34 19.36
C LEU A 557 -1.87 1.77 19.76
N HIS A 558 -1.29 1.19 20.81
CA HIS A 558 0.13 1.38 21.12
C HIS A 558 1.04 0.89 19.99
N ARG A 559 0.75 -0.28 19.42
CA ARG A 559 1.53 -0.81 18.29
C ARG A 559 1.36 0.03 17.03
N VAL A 560 0.15 0.51 16.74
CA VAL A 560 -0.10 1.42 15.59
C VAL A 560 0.62 2.75 15.78
N ALA A 561 0.58 3.34 16.98
CA ALA A 561 1.33 4.55 17.30
C ALA A 561 2.85 4.31 17.19
N GLY A 562 3.33 3.15 17.66
CA GLY A 562 4.72 2.73 17.52
C GLY A 562 5.15 2.52 16.08
N LEU A 563 4.28 2.02 15.19
CA LEU A 563 4.59 1.92 13.75
C LEU A 563 4.71 3.28 13.07
N ALA A 564 3.96 4.29 13.55
CA ALA A 564 4.03 5.64 13.02
C ALA A 564 5.36 6.33 13.34
N VAL A 565 6.09 5.88 14.38
CA VAL A 565 7.35 6.49 14.82
C VAL A 565 8.54 5.56 14.54
N PRO A 566 9.64 6.03 13.92
CA PRO A 566 9.90 7.37 13.39
C PRO A 566 9.43 7.56 11.94
N ARG A 567 8.69 6.58 11.37
CA ARG A 567 8.45 6.50 9.92
C ARG A 567 7.59 7.65 9.38
N PHE A 568 6.49 7.93 10.04
CA PHE A 568 5.50 8.94 9.67
C PHE A 568 5.60 10.22 10.53
N ALA A 569 5.96 10.10 11.80
CA ALA A 569 6.10 11.23 12.73
C ALA A 569 7.18 10.95 13.77
N ASP A 570 7.62 12.00 14.50
CA ASP A 570 8.51 11.84 15.66
C ASP A 570 7.72 11.46 16.92
N TRP A 571 6.49 11.96 17.00
CA TRP A 571 5.52 11.59 18.02
C TRP A 571 4.22 11.13 17.38
N CYS A 572 3.60 10.12 17.96
CA CYS A 572 2.24 9.71 17.64
C CYS A 572 1.46 9.52 18.95
N ALA A 573 0.27 10.09 19.05
CA ALA A 573 -0.63 9.90 20.18
C ALA A 573 -2.05 9.55 19.73
N VAL A 574 -2.72 8.72 20.51
CA VAL A 574 -4.11 8.35 20.30
C VAL A 574 -4.90 8.69 21.56
N ASP A 575 -5.86 9.61 21.42
CA ASP A 575 -6.73 10.07 22.49
C ASP A 575 -8.16 9.58 22.20
N LEU A 576 -8.81 8.89 23.15
CA LEU A 576 -10.20 8.41 23.03
C LEU A 576 -11.09 9.09 24.07
N LEU A 577 -12.32 9.40 23.67
CA LEU A 577 -13.34 9.96 24.54
C LEU A 577 -14.07 8.83 25.27
N GLU A 578 -14.01 8.86 26.60
CA GLU A 578 -14.72 7.92 27.46
C GLU A 578 -16.22 8.30 27.56
N PRO A 579 -17.11 7.36 27.96
CA PRO A 579 -18.55 7.62 28.06
C PRO A 579 -18.95 8.76 29.02
N ASP A 580 -18.10 9.06 30.00
CA ASP A 580 -18.27 10.15 30.96
C ASP A 580 -17.87 11.53 30.41
N GLY A 581 -17.40 11.57 29.16
CA GLY A 581 -16.92 12.79 28.49
C GLY A 581 -15.47 13.15 28.80
N THR A 582 -14.73 12.31 29.54
CA THR A 582 -13.31 12.52 29.78
C THR A 582 -12.47 12.06 28.59
N LEU A 583 -11.40 12.81 28.28
CA LEU A 583 -10.47 12.46 27.21
C LEU A 583 -9.29 11.67 27.80
N LYS A 584 -9.10 10.44 27.33
CA LYS A 584 -8.03 9.56 27.79
C LYS A 584 -7.03 9.31 26.68
N ARG A 585 -5.74 9.56 26.96
CA ARG A 585 -4.66 9.11 26.06
C ARG A 585 -4.47 7.62 26.21
N VAL A 586 -4.83 6.88 25.17
CA VAL A 586 -4.74 5.43 25.15
C VAL A 586 -3.39 4.97 24.62
N ALA A 587 -2.72 5.76 23.79
CA ALA A 587 -1.38 5.46 23.32
C ALA A 587 -0.56 6.74 23.09
N VAL A 588 0.74 6.66 23.35
CA VAL A 588 1.75 7.62 22.91
C VAL A 588 3.02 6.89 22.53
N ALA A 589 3.64 7.29 21.43
CA ALA A 589 4.87 6.71 20.92
C ALA A 589 5.86 7.82 20.58
N HIS A 590 7.12 7.55 20.89
CA HIS A 590 8.30 8.33 20.53
C HIS A 590 9.49 7.36 20.39
N ALA A 591 10.51 7.68 19.59
CA ALA A 591 11.66 6.80 19.38
C ALA A 591 12.50 6.61 20.68
N ASP A 592 12.57 7.65 21.51
CA ASP A 592 13.15 7.64 22.85
C ASP A 592 12.06 7.34 23.92
N PRO A 593 12.17 6.24 24.69
CA PRO A 593 11.22 5.89 25.74
C PRO A 593 11.13 6.91 26.89
N THR A 594 12.21 7.63 27.20
CA THR A 594 12.21 8.62 28.30
C THR A 594 11.28 9.80 28.00
N ARG A 595 11.14 10.12 26.72
CA ARG A 595 10.24 11.15 26.21
C ARG A 595 8.78 10.71 26.21
N VAL A 596 8.50 9.42 26.05
CA VAL A 596 7.14 8.86 26.23
C VAL A 596 6.67 9.09 27.67
N GLU A 597 7.53 8.81 28.66
CA GLU A 597 7.25 9.06 30.08
C GLU A 597 7.02 10.56 30.35
N LEU A 598 7.85 11.43 29.78
CA LEU A 598 7.66 12.88 29.88
C LEU A 598 6.30 13.32 29.31
N ALA A 599 5.86 12.77 28.17
CA ALA A 599 4.56 13.10 27.60
C ALA A 599 3.38 12.66 28.48
N HIS A 600 3.48 11.51 29.16
CA HIS A 600 2.49 11.10 30.16
C HIS A 600 2.46 12.04 31.38
N GLN A 601 3.63 12.43 31.89
CA GLN A 601 3.74 13.36 33.02
C GLN A 601 3.17 14.74 32.67
N LEU A 602 3.48 15.26 31.48
CA LEU A 602 2.95 16.53 30.99
C LEU A 602 1.43 16.52 30.88
N GLN A 603 0.86 15.43 30.38
CA GLN A 603 -0.60 15.30 30.28
C GLN A 603 -1.29 15.21 31.64
N HIS A 604 -0.71 14.47 32.59
CA HIS A 604 -1.24 14.38 33.95
C HIS A 604 -1.18 15.72 34.69
N ARG A 605 -0.08 16.46 34.52
CA ARG A 605 0.13 17.74 35.18
C ARG A 605 -0.63 18.89 34.50
N PHE A 606 -0.80 18.82 33.19
CA PHE A 606 -1.45 19.84 32.36
C PHE A 606 -2.46 19.21 31.38
N PRO A 607 -3.64 18.77 31.86
CA PRO A 607 -4.66 18.21 30.99
C PRO A 607 -5.09 19.20 29.90
N PRO A 608 -5.41 18.72 28.68
CA PRO A 608 -5.78 19.58 27.57
C PRO A 608 -7.11 20.30 27.86
N ASP A 609 -7.14 21.62 27.65
CA ASP A 609 -8.32 22.47 27.88
C ASP A 609 -9.43 22.14 26.87
N PRO A 610 -10.63 21.73 27.31
CA PRO A 610 -11.79 21.50 26.45
C PRO A 610 -12.21 22.68 25.57
N ASN A 611 -11.91 23.90 26.01
CA ASN A 611 -12.29 25.12 25.30
C ASN A 611 -11.21 25.65 24.36
N SER A 612 -10.04 25.01 24.30
CA SER A 612 -8.93 25.43 23.44
C SER A 612 -9.39 25.59 21.97
N PRO A 613 -8.99 26.68 21.28
CA PRO A 613 -9.29 26.88 19.86
C PRO A 613 -8.42 26.01 18.94
N LEU A 614 -7.39 25.36 19.48
CA LEU A 614 -6.46 24.49 18.75
C LEU A 614 -6.23 23.17 19.51
N GLY A 615 -5.81 22.15 18.78
CA GLY A 615 -5.44 20.86 19.33
C GLY A 615 -6.59 19.84 19.45
N VAL A 616 -6.39 18.82 20.29
CA VAL A 616 -7.24 17.62 20.36
C VAL A 616 -8.73 17.93 20.58
N TRP A 617 -9.06 18.89 21.45
CA TRP A 617 -10.45 19.23 21.74
C TRP A 617 -11.12 20.01 20.59
N ASN A 618 -10.36 20.84 19.88
CA ASN A 618 -10.88 21.52 18.70
C ASN A 618 -11.25 20.52 17.60
N VAL A 619 -10.38 19.53 17.36
CA VAL A 619 -10.64 18.44 16.39
C VAL A 619 -11.83 17.58 16.80
N LEU A 620 -11.99 17.24 18.09
CA LEU A 620 -13.18 16.52 18.58
C LEU A 620 -14.48 17.30 18.41
N ARG A 621 -14.45 18.60 18.71
CA ARG A 621 -15.63 19.48 18.66
C ARG A 621 -16.10 19.74 17.23
N THR A 622 -15.15 20.00 16.34
CA THR A 622 -15.43 20.36 14.93
C THR A 622 -15.63 19.13 14.05
N GLY A 623 -14.99 18.00 14.41
CA GLY A 623 -14.92 16.82 13.55
C GLY A 623 -14.06 17.06 12.29
N THR A 624 -13.29 18.14 12.24
CA THR A 624 -12.40 18.48 11.12
C THR A 624 -10.94 18.30 11.50
N PRO A 625 -10.09 17.79 10.59
CA PRO A 625 -8.64 17.74 10.82
C PRO A 625 -8.01 19.10 11.06
N GLU A 626 -6.93 19.12 11.82
CA GLU A 626 -6.10 20.29 12.09
C GLU A 626 -4.67 20.02 11.59
N LEU A 627 -4.15 20.91 10.73
CA LEU A 627 -2.80 20.81 10.16
C LEU A 627 -2.07 22.14 10.35
N LEU A 628 -0.94 22.09 11.07
CA LEU A 628 0.01 23.20 11.21
C LEU A 628 1.35 22.77 10.60
N ALA A 629 1.63 23.25 9.39
CA ALA A 629 2.88 22.96 8.66
C ALA A 629 4.13 23.57 9.34
N ASP A 630 3.93 24.65 10.11
CA ASP A 630 4.92 25.25 11.01
C ASP A 630 4.23 25.63 12.31
N ILE A 631 4.90 25.40 13.44
CA ILE A 631 4.49 25.87 14.76
C ILE A 631 5.45 26.98 15.18
N PRO A 632 5.13 28.26 14.90
CA PRO A 632 5.99 29.36 15.29
C PRO A 632 5.95 29.54 16.81
N ASP A 633 7.06 30.00 17.39
CA ASP A 633 7.16 30.22 18.85
C ASP A 633 6.12 31.25 19.36
N SER A 634 5.72 32.21 18.51
CA SER A 634 4.65 33.16 18.83
C SER A 634 3.31 32.48 19.06
N LEU A 635 2.98 31.44 18.27
CA LEU A 635 1.73 30.68 18.43
C LEU A 635 1.73 29.94 19.77
N LEU A 636 2.86 29.33 20.15
CA LEU A 636 3.00 28.67 21.46
C LEU A 636 2.83 29.66 22.61
N ALA A 637 3.44 30.85 22.51
CA ALA A 637 3.35 31.88 23.54
C ALA A 637 1.94 32.48 23.68
N GLU A 638 1.18 32.57 22.59
CA GLU A 638 -0.21 33.07 22.59
C GLU A 638 -1.20 32.02 23.13
N THR A 639 -0.96 30.73 22.89
CA THR A 639 -1.87 29.65 23.29
C THR A 639 -1.60 29.10 24.69
N ILE A 640 -0.36 29.13 25.17
CA ILE A 640 0.02 28.54 26.46
C ILE A 640 0.28 29.66 27.47
N GLN A 641 -0.71 29.93 28.34
CA GLN A 641 -0.62 30.99 29.36
C GLN A 641 0.28 30.63 30.55
N ASP A 642 0.46 29.35 30.84
CA ASP A 642 1.30 28.87 31.94
C ASP A 642 2.80 28.91 31.54
N PRO A 643 3.65 29.71 32.20
CA PRO A 643 5.07 29.82 31.87
C PRO A 643 5.86 28.52 32.02
N GLU A 644 5.51 27.67 33.00
CA GLU A 644 6.19 26.39 33.20
C GLU A 644 5.83 25.42 32.08
N ARG A 645 4.55 25.36 31.72
CA ARG A 645 4.06 24.55 30.59
C ARG A 645 4.65 25.01 29.26
N LEU A 646 4.74 26.32 29.01
CA LEU A 646 5.33 26.88 27.80
C LEU A 646 6.82 26.51 27.69
N ARG A 647 7.56 26.59 28.80
CA ARG A 647 8.97 26.18 28.83
C ARG A 647 9.13 24.71 28.47
N LEU A 648 8.33 23.82 29.06
CA LEU A 648 8.42 22.38 28.80
C LEU A 648 8.05 22.05 27.34
N VAL A 649 7.03 22.70 26.77
CA VAL A 649 6.67 22.50 25.35
C VAL A 649 7.75 23.02 24.40
N ARG A 650 8.42 24.13 24.73
CA ARG A 650 9.58 24.63 23.98
C ARG A 650 10.76 23.66 24.01
N GLU A 651 11.01 23.02 25.15
CA GLU A 651 12.06 22.00 25.29
C GLU A 651 11.79 20.75 24.42
N LEU A 652 10.52 20.46 24.10
CA LEU A 652 10.16 19.37 23.16
C LEU A 652 10.46 19.71 21.69
N GLY A 653 10.71 20.97 21.34
CA GLY A 653 11.17 21.36 20.00
C GLY A 653 10.18 21.11 18.86
N LEU A 654 8.88 21.15 19.13
CA LEU A 654 7.82 20.84 18.14
C LEU A 654 7.89 21.78 16.93
N LYS A 655 7.84 21.23 15.71
CA LYS A 655 7.98 21.96 14.44
C LYS A 655 6.73 21.93 13.57
N SER A 656 6.01 20.83 13.55
CA SER A 656 4.79 20.66 12.76
C SER A 656 3.81 19.73 13.47
N TYR A 657 2.52 20.00 13.33
CA TYR A 657 1.44 19.32 14.04
C TYR A 657 0.35 18.90 13.04
N LEU A 658 -0.13 17.67 13.19
CA LEU A 658 -1.23 17.12 12.41
C LEU A 658 -2.13 16.30 13.33
N ALA A 659 -3.41 16.64 13.40
CA ALA A 659 -4.40 15.88 14.16
C ALA A 659 -5.65 15.60 13.34
N VAL A 660 -6.11 14.36 13.39
CA VAL A 660 -7.25 13.88 12.61
C VAL A 660 -8.27 13.20 13.55
N PRO A 661 -9.58 13.41 13.33
CA PRO A 661 -10.60 12.85 14.19
C PRO A 661 -10.85 11.36 13.87
N LEU A 662 -11.06 10.56 14.91
CA LEU A 662 -11.62 9.22 14.80
C LEU A 662 -13.14 9.36 14.77
N THR A 663 -13.71 9.39 13.56
CA THR A 663 -15.14 9.62 13.34
C THR A 663 -15.88 8.36 12.94
N LEU A 664 -17.04 8.13 13.54
CA LEU A 664 -18.01 7.15 13.09
C LEU A 664 -19.40 7.76 13.08
N ARG A 665 -20.18 7.51 12.02
CA ARG A 665 -21.56 8.04 11.86
C ARG A 665 -21.64 9.57 12.07
N GLY A 666 -20.61 10.31 11.65
CA GLY A 666 -20.54 11.77 11.75
C GLY A 666 -20.19 12.32 13.14
N LYS A 667 -19.87 11.47 14.13
CA LYS A 667 -19.44 11.89 15.47
C LYS A 667 -17.99 11.50 15.71
N ALA A 668 -17.16 12.46 16.14
CA ALA A 668 -15.80 12.19 16.60
C ALA A 668 -15.84 11.60 18.02
N PHE A 669 -15.12 10.51 18.24
CA PHE A 669 -14.99 9.86 19.56
C PHE A 669 -13.52 9.67 19.97
N GLY A 670 -12.58 10.18 19.18
CA GLY A 670 -11.17 10.18 19.49
C GLY A 670 -10.38 11.02 18.49
N VAL A 671 -9.09 11.14 18.72
CA VAL A 671 -8.16 11.90 17.88
C VAL A 671 -6.87 11.11 17.73
N LEU A 672 -6.36 11.07 16.51
CA LEU A 672 -5.04 10.59 16.19
C LEU A 672 -4.16 11.80 15.90
N THR A 673 -3.09 11.96 16.69
CA THR A 673 -2.20 13.14 16.66
C THR A 673 -0.80 12.72 16.25
N PHE A 674 -0.20 13.48 15.33
CA PHE A 674 1.15 13.33 14.83
C PHE A 674 1.92 14.63 15.00
N ILE A 675 3.17 14.54 15.48
CA ILE A 675 4.02 15.72 15.68
C ILE A 675 5.40 15.43 15.12
N ALA A 676 5.94 16.42 14.40
CA ALA A 676 7.34 16.46 13.99
C ALA A 676 8.12 17.41 14.90
N ALA A 677 9.31 17.00 15.31
CA ALA A 677 10.24 17.72 16.16
C ALA A 677 11.67 17.54 15.62
N GLU A 678 12.42 16.53 16.08
CA GLU A 678 13.85 16.32 15.76
C GLU A 678 14.10 16.05 14.29
N SER A 679 13.14 15.43 13.59
CA SER A 679 13.30 15.12 12.16
C SER A 679 13.28 16.37 11.27
N GLY A 680 12.80 17.51 11.80
CA GLY A 680 12.56 18.72 11.01
C GLY A 680 11.45 18.58 9.96
N ARG A 681 10.66 17.49 10.01
CA ARG A 681 9.57 17.21 9.07
C ARG A 681 8.49 18.29 9.16
N ARG A 682 7.89 18.61 8.02
CA ARG A 682 6.72 19.50 7.89
C ARG A 682 5.60 18.73 7.24
N PHE A 683 4.47 18.60 7.93
CA PHE A 683 3.31 17.91 7.38
C PHE A 683 2.63 18.76 6.30
N GLY A 684 2.25 18.13 5.20
CA GLY A 684 1.50 18.73 4.10
C GLY A 684 0.13 18.07 3.89
N SER A 685 -0.53 18.44 2.79
CA SER A 685 -1.82 17.87 2.39
C SER A 685 -1.77 16.37 2.12
N ASP A 686 -0.65 15.87 1.58
CA ASP A 686 -0.48 14.44 1.32
C ASP A 686 -0.39 13.63 2.62
N ASP A 687 0.31 14.16 3.62
CA ASP A 687 0.41 13.54 4.95
C ASP A 687 -0.94 13.53 5.66
N LEU A 688 -1.70 14.62 5.56
CA LEU A 688 -3.07 14.71 6.07
C LEU A 688 -3.94 13.58 5.51
N ARG A 689 -3.91 13.36 4.18
CA ARG A 689 -4.69 12.28 3.55
C ARG A 689 -4.29 10.90 4.07
N VAL A 690 -3.00 10.65 4.33
CA VAL A 690 -2.52 9.40 4.92
C VAL A 690 -3.05 9.23 6.34
N ALA A 691 -2.96 10.27 7.16
CA ALA A 691 -3.47 10.28 8.53
C ALA A 691 -4.98 10.04 8.59
N GLU A 692 -5.77 10.70 7.73
CA GLU A 692 -7.23 10.49 7.64
C GLU A 692 -7.59 9.05 7.25
N ASN A 693 -6.86 8.46 6.30
CA ASN A 693 -7.08 7.06 5.92
C ASN A 693 -6.81 6.10 7.09
N LEU A 694 -5.76 6.34 7.87
CA LEU A 694 -5.47 5.56 9.07
C LEU A 694 -6.56 5.78 10.13
N ALA A 695 -6.94 7.02 10.39
CA ALA A 695 -7.97 7.38 11.37
C ALA A 695 -9.32 6.75 11.04
N HIS A 696 -9.71 6.74 9.76
CA HIS A 696 -10.94 6.08 9.31
C HIS A 696 -10.91 4.57 9.60
N ARG A 697 -9.79 3.89 9.28
CA ARG A 697 -9.63 2.45 9.54
C ARG A 697 -9.60 2.14 11.03
N ALA A 698 -8.88 2.95 11.82
CA ALA A 698 -8.81 2.83 13.27
C ALA A 698 -10.18 3.03 13.91
N ALA A 699 -10.95 4.03 13.47
CA ALA A 699 -12.28 4.30 14.00
C ALA A 699 -13.23 3.10 13.84
N ILE A 700 -13.24 2.47 12.67
CA ILE A 700 -14.05 1.27 12.41
C ILE A 700 -13.58 0.08 13.27
N ALA A 701 -12.26 -0.14 13.35
CA ALA A 701 -11.71 -1.25 14.12
C ALA A 701 -11.99 -1.13 15.63
N ILE A 702 -11.86 0.07 16.19
CA ILE A 702 -12.15 0.35 17.61
C ILE A 702 -13.64 0.10 17.91
N ASP A 703 -14.54 0.59 17.05
CA ASP A 703 -15.99 0.38 17.25
C ASP A 703 -16.35 -1.11 17.20
N ASN A 704 -15.82 -1.84 16.22
CA ASN A 704 -16.05 -3.28 16.11
C ASN A 704 -15.57 -4.05 17.34
N ALA A 705 -14.39 -3.72 17.88
CA ALA A 705 -13.88 -4.38 19.08
C ALA A 705 -14.67 -4.02 20.33
N ARG A 706 -15.13 -2.77 20.45
CA ARG A 706 -16.02 -2.34 21.54
C ARG A 706 -17.33 -3.12 21.51
N LEU A 707 -18.00 -3.18 20.35
CA LEU A 707 -19.24 -3.94 20.17
C LEU A 707 -19.05 -5.43 20.47
N TYR A 708 -17.93 -6.01 20.05
CA TYR A 708 -17.62 -7.42 20.32
C TYR A 708 -17.39 -7.69 21.82
N SER A 709 -16.70 -6.79 22.52
CA SER A 709 -16.50 -6.89 23.97
C SER A 709 -17.81 -6.77 24.73
N GLU A 710 -18.65 -5.79 24.38
CA GLU A 710 -19.98 -5.60 24.98
C GLU A 710 -20.87 -6.84 24.79
N LEU A 711 -20.84 -7.44 23.59
CA LEU A 711 -21.57 -8.67 23.29
C LEU A 711 -21.05 -9.85 24.12
N LYS A 712 -19.73 -10.01 24.24
CA LYS A 712 -19.09 -11.10 25.00
C LYS A 712 -19.37 -10.99 26.49
N GLU A 713 -19.30 -9.80 27.06
CA GLU A 713 -19.62 -9.56 28.47
C GLU A 713 -21.11 -9.77 28.77
N ALA A 714 -22.00 -9.37 27.87
CA ALA A 714 -23.43 -9.67 28.00
C ALA A 714 -23.69 -11.18 27.96
N GLY A 715 -23.00 -11.92 27.07
CA GLY A 715 -23.05 -13.37 27.01
C GLY A 715 -22.56 -14.04 28.30
N ARG A 716 -21.38 -13.64 28.80
CA ARG A 716 -20.83 -14.17 30.05
C ARG A 716 -21.75 -13.92 31.25
N ARG A 717 -22.26 -12.70 31.40
CA ARG A 717 -23.22 -12.37 32.48
C ARG A 717 -24.48 -13.22 32.40
N LYS A 718 -24.96 -13.50 31.19
CA LYS A 718 -26.10 -14.40 30.97
C LYS A 718 -25.78 -15.84 31.38
N ASP A 719 -24.60 -16.35 31.04
CA ASP A 719 -24.20 -17.72 31.38
C ASP A 719 -23.95 -17.90 32.89
N GLU A 720 -23.29 -16.93 33.54
CA GLU A 720 -23.12 -16.88 35.00
C GLU A 720 -24.46 -16.85 35.72
N TRP A 721 -25.40 -16.03 35.21
CA TRP A 721 -26.75 -15.98 35.73
C TRP A 721 -27.46 -17.33 35.59
N ILE A 722 -27.44 -17.97 34.41
CA ILE A 722 -28.06 -19.30 34.19
C ILE A 722 -27.46 -20.36 35.14
N ALA A 723 -26.14 -20.35 35.34
CA ALA A 723 -25.47 -21.29 36.23
C ALA A 723 -25.89 -21.11 37.70
N MET A 724 -25.93 -19.85 38.17
CA MET A 724 -26.44 -19.51 39.50
C MET A 724 -27.89 -19.98 39.69
N LEU A 725 -28.75 -19.74 38.70
CA LEU A 725 -30.15 -20.18 38.75
C LEU A 725 -30.31 -21.69 38.81
N ALA A 726 -29.55 -22.43 37.99
CA ALA A 726 -29.59 -23.88 38.01
C ALA A 726 -29.15 -24.47 39.36
N HIS A 727 -28.19 -23.82 40.02
CA HIS A 727 -27.74 -24.20 41.37
C HIS A 727 -28.83 -23.96 42.42
N GLU A 728 -29.39 -22.74 42.46
CA GLU A 728 -30.45 -22.37 43.41
C GLU A 728 -31.71 -23.23 43.25
N LEU A 729 -32.09 -23.59 42.02
CA LEU A 729 -33.22 -24.50 41.78
C LEU A 729 -32.92 -25.96 42.14
N ARG A 730 -31.65 -26.39 42.07
CA ARG A 730 -31.26 -27.78 42.38
C ARG A 730 -31.13 -28.03 43.88
N ASN A 731 -30.70 -27.04 44.66
CA ASN A 731 -30.54 -27.12 46.11
C ASN A 731 -31.75 -27.70 46.86
N PRO A 732 -33.01 -27.22 46.65
CA PRO A 732 -34.18 -27.76 47.33
C PRO A 732 -34.59 -29.17 46.88
N LEU A 733 -34.15 -29.63 45.70
CA LEU A 733 -34.49 -30.96 45.18
C LEU A 733 -33.83 -32.10 45.98
N ALA A 734 -32.63 -31.88 46.52
CA ALA A 734 -31.93 -32.92 47.27
C ALA A 734 -32.63 -33.29 48.60
N PRO A 735 -33.02 -32.33 49.47
CA PRO A 735 -33.84 -32.62 50.64
C PRO A 735 -35.20 -33.23 50.28
N ILE A 736 -35.86 -32.76 49.21
CA ILE A 736 -37.13 -33.34 48.73
C ILE A 736 -36.94 -34.82 48.37
N ARG A 737 -35.89 -35.15 47.60
CA ARG A 737 -35.61 -36.52 47.19
C ARG A 737 -35.32 -37.42 48.40
N ASN A 738 -34.56 -36.92 49.38
CA ASN A 738 -34.24 -37.67 50.59
C ASN A 738 -35.49 -37.90 51.45
N ALA A 739 -36.33 -36.87 51.61
CA ALA A 739 -37.60 -36.97 52.32
C ALA A 739 -38.54 -37.99 51.65
N LEU A 740 -38.66 -37.97 50.32
CA LEU A 740 -39.42 -38.96 49.56
C LEU A 740 -38.88 -40.39 49.71
N HIS A 741 -37.57 -40.55 49.88
CA HIS A 741 -36.96 -41.87 50.15
C HIS A 741 -37.34 -42.38 51.54
N VAL A 742 -37.27 -41.54 52.58
CA VAL A 742 -37.69 -41.87 53.94
C VAL A 742 -39.17 -42.29 53.98
N MET A 743 -40.04 -41.57 53.25
CA MET A 743 -41.46 -41.93 53.13
C MET A 743 -41.71 -43.29 52.44
N LYS A 744 -40.78 -43.75 51.60
CA LYS A 744 -40.87 -45.04 50.88
C LYS A 744 -40.21 -46.20 51.62
N MET A 745 -39.48 -45.96 52.70
CA MET A 745 -38.77 -47.01 53.45
C MET A 745 -39.77 -47.89 54.23
N PRO A 746 -39.75 -49.22 54.02
CA PRO A 746 -40.59 -50.14 54.79
C PRO A 746 -40.22 -50.09 56.27
N GLY A 747 -41.20 -49.81 57.14
CA GLY A 747 -40.99 -49.68 58.59
C GLY A 747 -40.67 -48.26 59.09
N ALA A 748 -40.74 -47.23 58.24
CA ALA A 748 -40.64 -45.85 58.67
C ALA A 748 -41.79 -45.49 59.65
N GLY A 749 -41.43 -44.95 60.83
CA GLY A 749 -42.41 -44.53 61.83
C GLY A 749 -43.24 -43.33 61.36
N ALA A 750 -44.46 -43.19 61.89
CA ALA A 750 -45.39 -42.12 61.51
C ALA A 750 -44.79 -40.71 61.70
N GLU A 751 -43.98 -40.51 62.73
CA GLU A 751 -43.29 -39.25 63.00
C GLU A 751 -42.22 -38.92 61.94
N ALA A 752 -41.45 -39.91 61.47
CA ALA A 752 -40.45 -39.72 60.42
C ALA A 752 -41.11 -39.41 59.06
N ILE A 753 -42.26 -40.02 58.78
CA ILE A 753 -43.06 -39.73 57.57
C ILE A 753 -43.61 -38.30 57.64
N GLU A 754 -44.12 -37.86 58.78
CA GLU A 754 -44.66 -36.49 58.93
C GLU A 754 -43.55 -35.43 58.85
N GLN A 755 -42.38 -35.67 59.46
CA GLN A 755 -41.21 -34.78 59.31
C GLN A 755 -40.74 -34.69 57.86
N ALA A 756 -40.71 -35.81 57.14
CA ALA A 756 -40.37 -35.85 55.72
C ALA A 756 -41.41 -35.10 54.86
N ARG A 757 -42.71 -35.22 55.19
CA ARG A 757 -43.80 -34.49 54.54
C ARG A 757 -43.64 -32.97 54.71
N GLN A 758 -43.43 -32.52 55.94
CA GLN A 758 -43.22 -31.10 56.25
C GLN A 758 -41.95 -30.53 55.61
N MET A 759 -40.85 -31.30 55.58
CA MET A 759 -39.64 -30.91 54.86
C MET A 759 -39.91 -30.72 53.36
N THR A 760 -40.62 -31.66 52.75
CA THR A 760 -40.99 -31.59 51.33
C THR A 760 -41.85 -30.35 51.05
N GLU A 761 -42.84 -30.09 51.90
CA GLU A 761 -43.73 -28.94 51.77
C GLU A 761 -42.97 -27.60 51.88
N ARG A 762 -42.07 -27.47 52.87
CA ARG A 762 -41.22 -26.27 53.00
C ARG A 762 -40.32 -26.04 51.78
N GLN A 763 -39.72 -27.10 51.23
CA GLN A 763 -38.81 -26.99 50.09
C GLN A 763 -39.55 -26.71 48.78
N VAL A 764 -40.75 -27.27 48.59
CA VAL A 764 -41.63 -26.91 47.46
C VAL A 764 -42.05 -25.45 47.56
N GLN A 765 -42.47 -24.98 48.74
CA GLN A 765 -42.82 -23.57 48.95
C GLN A 765 -41.63 -22.62 48.71
N HIS A 766 -40.42 -23.06 49.04
CA HIS A 766 -39.20 -22.32 48.73
C HIS A 766 -38.93 -22.26 47.22
N MET A 767 -39.08 -23.38 46.50
CA MET A 767 -38.97 -23.42 45.04
C MET A 767 -39.97 -22.50 44.35
N VAL A 768 -41.24 -22.48 44.80
CA VAL A 768 -42.26 -21.60 44.22
C VAL A 768 -41.85 -20.13 44.34
N ARG A 769 -41.43 -19.69 45.54
CA ARG A 769 -40.92 -18.32 45.74
C ARG A 769 -39.73 -18.00 44.84
N LEU A 770 -38.75 -18.91 44.73
CA LEU A 770 -37.59 -18.74 43.84
C LEU A 770 -37.99 -18.58 42.37
N VAL A 771 -39.00 -19.34 41.91
CA VAL A 771 -39.52 -19.23 40.54
C VAL A 771 -40.25 -17.91 40.32
N ASP A 772 -41.01 -17.43 41.31
CA ASP A 772 -41.70 -16.14 41.24
C ASP A 772 -40.70 -14.97 41.19
N ASP A 773 -39.70 -14.96 42.09
CA ASP A 773 -38.62 -13.96 42.09
C ASP A 773 -37.89 -13.92 40.73
N LEU A 774 -37.68 -15.10 40.14
CA LEU A 774 -37.09 -15.24 38.81
C LEU A 774 -37.92 -14.63 37.69
N LEU A 775 -39.23 -14.82 37.74
CA LEU A 775 -40.15 -14.23 36.77
C LEU A 775 -40.17 -12.70 36.88
N ASP A 776 -40.06 -12.17 38.09
CA ASP A 776 -40.01 -10.72 38.33
C ASP A 776 -38.69 -10.10 37.86
N VAL A 777 -37.54 -10.71 38.15
CA VAL A 777 -36.25 -10.27 37.58
C VAL A 777 -36.29 -10.30 36.05
N SER A 778 -36.89 -11.34 35.46
CA SER A 778 -37.06 -11.49 34.01
C SER A 778 -37.96 -10.42 33.39
N ARG A 779 -38.97 -9.94 34.14
CA ARG A 779 -39.84 -8.83 33.73
C ARG A 779 -39.13 -7.48 33.84
N ILE A 780 -38.32 -7.27 34.88
CA ILE A 780 -37.50 -6.07 35.07
C ILE A 780 -36.46 -5.95 33.94
N MET A 781 -35.69 -7.02 33.66
CA MET A 781 -34.66 -7.00 32.61
C MET A 781 -35.22 -6.74 31.20
N ARG A 782 -36.51 -7.06 30.96
CA ARG A 782 -37.19 -6.81 29.69
C ARG A 782 -37.93 -5.46 29.65
N GLY A 783 -37.79 -4.62 30.68
CA GLY A 783 -38.46 -3.33 30.78
C GLY A 783 -39.98 -3.42 30.88
N LYS A 784 -40.54 -4.58 31.29
CA LYS A 784 -41.99 -4.77 31.43
C LYS A 784 -42.53 -4.34 32.80
N ILE A 785 -41.64 -4.10 33.76
CA ILE A 785 -41.95 -3.46 35.04
C ILE A 785 -41.33 -2.06 34.97
N GLU A 786 -42.17 -1.05 34.95
CA GLU A 786 -41.75 0.35 34.96
C GLU A 786 -41.54 0.79 36.42
N LEU A 787 -40.29 1.03 36.81
CA LEU A 787 -39.97 1.55 38.15
C LEU A 787 -40.26 3.05 38.18
N ARG A 788 -41.40 3.43 38.79
CA ARG A 788 -41.72 4.83 39.08
C ARG A 788 -40.96 5.28 40.32
N LYS A 789 -39.95 6.13 40.12
CA LYS A 789 -39.15 6.69 41.21
C LYS A 789 -39.85 7.93 41.74
N GLU A 790 -40.46 7.82 42.92
CA GLU A 790 -41.11 8.93 43.63
C GLU A 790 -40.73 8.91 45.12
N PRO A 791 -40.74 10.05 45.82
CA PRO A 791 -40.63 10.08 47.27
C PRO A 791 -41.78 9.27 47.90
N VAL A 792 -41.46 8.35 48.81
CA VAL A 792 -42.44 7.49 49.49
C VAL A 792 -42.35 7.67 51.01
N GLU A 793 -43.50 7.60 51.68
CA GLU A 793 -43.57 7.69 53.14
C GLU A 793 -43.06 6.39 53.77
N LEU A 794 -41.88 6.46 54.38
CA LEU A 794 -41.21 5.29 54.95
C LEU A 794 -42.07 4.59 56.02
N ALA A 795 -42.82 5.35 56.82
CA ALA A 795 -43.74 4.80 57.81
C ALA A 795 -44.82 3.89 57.20
N SER A 796 -45.39 4.26 56.04
CA SER A 796 -46.38 3.46 55.33
C SER A 796 -45.80 2.13 54.83
N VAL A 797 -44.59 2.17 54.28
CA VAL A 797 -43.89 0.98 53.76
C VAL A 797 -43.55 0.02 54.89
N ILE A 798 -43.00 0.53 55.99
CA ILE A 798 -42.63 -0.26 57.15
C ILE A 798 -43.88 -0.87 57.80
N THR A 799 -44.95 -0.10 57.98
CA THR A 799 -46.20 -0.58 58.59
C THR A 799 -46.80 -1.74 57.79
N ARG A 800 -46.90 -1.61 56.47
CA ARG A 800 -47.35 -2.71 55.60
C ARG A 800 -46.43 -3.93 55.65
N GLY A 801 -45.12 -3.71 55.77
CA GLY A 801 -44.14 -4.78 55.95
C GLY A 801 -44.38 -5.55 57.25
N VAL A 802 -44.64 -4.83 58.35
CA VAL A 802 -44.97 -5.40 59.65
C VAL A 802 -46.29 -6.16 59.62
N GLU A 803 -47.35 -5.58 59.04
CA GLU A 803 -48.65 -6.25 58.88
C GLU A 803 -48.52 -7.58 58.12
N THR A 804 -47.68 -7.61 57.09
CA THR A 804 -47.40 -8.82 56.31
C THR A 804 -46.65 -9.87 57.12
N ALA A 805 -45.77 -9.45 58.03
CA ALA A 805 -44.98 -10.32 58.90
C ALA A 805 -45.69 -10.73 60.20
N GLN A 806 -46.75 -10.02 60.59
CA GLN A 806 -47.48 -10.22 61.85
C GLN A 806 -47.91 -11.68 62.09
N PRO A 807 -48.45 -12.43 61.09
CA PRO A 807 -48.84 -13.82 61.31
C PRO A 807 -47.65 -14.73 61.68
N MET A 808 -46.44 -14.42 61.20
CA MET A 808 -45.22 -15.17 61.52
C MET A 808 -44.70 -14.82 62.92
N ILE A 809 -44.79 -13.54 63.29
CA ILE A 809 -44.40 -13.02 64.59
C ILE A 809 -45.30 -13.62 65.69
N ASP A 810 -46.62 -13.62 65.45
CA ASP A 810 -47.62 -14.19 66.34
C ASP A 810 -47.44 -15.71 66.48
N ALA A 811 -47.17 -16.42 65.37
CA ALA A 811 -46.93 -17.87 65.39
C ALA A 811 -45.68 -18.28 66.21
N GLN A 812 -44.73 -17.36 66.38
CA GLN A 812 -43.53 -17.55 67.20
C GLN A 812 -43.69 -17.00 68.63
N GLY A 813 -44.85 -16.42 68.97
CA GLY A 813 -45.10 -15.79 70.27
C GLY A 813 -44.18 -14.60 70.54
N GLN A 814 -43.72 -13.90 69.50
CA GLN A 814 -42.84 -12.75 69.61
C GLN A 814 -43.64 -11.46 69.60
N GLU A 815 -43.14 -10.44 70.30
CA GLU A 815 -43.71 -9.09 70.28
C GLU A 815 -42.78 -8.16 69.50
N LEU A 816 -43.29 -7.55 68.43
CA LEU A 816 -42.55 -6.57 67.63
C LEU A 816 -43.05 -5.15 67.97
N ILE A 817 -42.16 -4.35 68.55
CA ILE A 817 -42.45 -2.94 68.85
C ILE A 817 -41.85 -2.09 67.75
N LEU A 818 -42.70 -1.38 67.01
CA LEU A 818 -42.30 -0.47 65.96
C LEU A 818 -42.27 0.97 66.47
N SER A 819 -41.15 1.66 66.29
CA SER A 819 -41.02 3.10 66.53
C SER A 819 -40.56 3.76 65.23
N VAL A 820 -41.47 4.50 64.58
CA VAL A 820 -41.19 5.26 63.36
C VAL A 820 -41.47 6.74 63.64
N PRO A 821 -40.62 7.67 63.18
CA PRO A 821 -40.88 9.10 63.31
C PRO A 821 -42.23 9.49 62.69
N PRO A 822 -43.03 10.36 63.34
CA PRO A 822 -44.33 10.79 62.82
C PRO A 822 -44.24 11.76 61.64
N GLU A 823 -43.06 12.30 61.35
CA GLU A 823 -42.78 13.17 60.20
C GLU A 823 -41.52 12.66 59.44
N PRO A 824 -41.47 12.80 58.11
CA PRO A 824 -40.41 12.27 57.24
C PRO A 824 -39.02 12.88 57.46
#